data_AF-A0A7G3AP66-F1
#
_entry.id   AF-A0A7G3AP66-F1
#
_cell.length_a   1.000
_cell.length_b   1.000
_cell.length_c   1.000
_cell.angle_alpha   90.00
_cell.angle_beta   90.00
_cell.angle_gamma   90.00
#
_symmetry.space_group_name_H-M   'P 1'
#
loop_
_entity.id
_entity.type
_entity.pdbx_description
1 polymer ?
#
loop_
_entity_poly.entity_id
_entity_poly.type
_entity_poly.pdbx_seq_one_letter_code
_entity_poly.pdbx_strand_id
1 'polypeptide(L)'
;MKIIGKVFSIFLIVFLYGQGAQSVSPASKVQAVYNTKAFAFDGLSCSPNTIVGGHPYLITNNVLPTSISLHQPTGCLFIGIPRTATGIPATIAYVNTNNYPNNPNPPLRGFPSYQDNYVPGWFGIDHLPSEDFNIYPGAPARAWPTQVTPYGQFRNVYHFTSVLYTYTDIQCNRIFFIDSGTLEYPEGNVVVRRPVLWAFNVNGCNDAALNQAPALKVTVPDSVVNDPTALGLRFDIDVYGNCNEFAVYLTNHKDNRIVVYDNVQRSFWYFVHNTFNPLSDRSFVPNFPALPDPANMGVCGLTLGARTRGNFRNLYYAPASSYSLFGTTTEVLRNSALAPGNPSFPNFSYLGYRGPNTPGAVMVYDEQTQVVFFLHVLTNRLSCWNTRRPVSPNNIATLFSDLTYGVDFLITPDRTLYFMMRNTNANPITNRRQVTSYFYQTYRVNVDDFISGTIRKMVYSLGFILIIISYVPIANGIVSSAHVSTLYSWESFKFEDLPYTEDSQVDDEYDYYISENIVPSAFSYHDKTGCLFVAIARSHPGIPATITYVDTKEYQKEYSPPLRGFPTYEDNFLPGWFDVDDLDSYDYLHNIYPDYRPIERSKFRGSYHFISIYYTVMDNKCNRLFFLDYGEYRLFGEVVYNRRPVLWAFHINECSEEGFGYPPELKVSLPDDLAETPSGFSTFALDIYGNCNEFAVYMTNCYDNTIIVYDNVKKSFWYFQHETFFPNAEGFFIDNPTLPDNYGFGIMGIKLGRPNDYPFKDVYYSPGSSYGLFKTSTAILRDYILAPGDPTSMDFEFLGYGGLDSQSIMAYDAVTEVLFFIHLLSNTLQCWNTNVPLSENNVVTLFGDLEYGADIVIDGNRNLQFLLYDGRGLPYFQTNKSDNSIYQLYCVPVDGIIKDTACDLSNI
;
A
#
# COMPACT_ATOMS: atom_id res chain seq x y z
N MET A 1 -21.10 44.77 38.75
CA MET A 1 -22.41 44.06 38.70
C MET A 1 -23.29 44.34 37.47
N LYS A 2 -22.81 44.99 36.39
CA LYS A 2 -23.59 45.17 35.13
C LYS A 2 -23.00 44.47 33.89
N ILE A 3 -21.85 43.79 34.02
CA ILE A 3 -21.17 43.09 32.91
C ILE A 3 -21.50 41.58 32.91
N ILE A 4 -21.90 41.02 34.06
CA ILE A 4 -22.20 39.59 34.22
C ILE A 4 -23.52 39.19 33.52
N GLY A 5 -24.49 40.12 33.39
CA GLY A 5 -25.79 39.83 32.76
C GLY A 5 -25.77 39.76 31.22
N LYS A 6 -24.82 40.43 30.55
CA LYS A 6 -24.71 40.39 29.08
C LYS A 6 -23.94 39.17 28.57
N VAL A 7 -22.97 38.68 29.34
CA VAL A 7 -22.21 37.46 29.01
C VAL A 7 -23.08 36.21 29.13
N PHE A 8 -23.99 36.16 30.11
CA PHE A 8 -24.93 35.04 30.26
C PHE A 8 -25.97 34.94 29.14
N SER A 9 -26.39 36.07 28.55
CA SER A 9 -27.35 36.04 27.42
C SER A 9 -26.71 35.59 26.10
N ILE A 10 -25.43 35.87 25.89
CA ILE A 10 -24.69 35.41 24.70
C ILE A 10 -24.33 33.92 24.85
N PHE A 11 -23.96 33.48 26.07
CA PHE A 11 -23.72 32.07 26.35
C PHE A 11 -24.97 31.21 26.19
N LEU A 12 -26.16 31.69 26.59
CA LEU A 12 -27.40 30.94 26.42
C LEU A 12 -27.83 30.85 24.95
N ILE A 13 -27.55 31.86 24.12
CA ILE A 13 -27.82 31.82 22.67
C ILE A 13 -26.86 30.85 21.97
N VAL A 14 -25.58 30.80 22.35
CA VAL A 14 -24.62 29.83 21.79
C VAL A 14 -24.89 28.40 22.28
N PHE A 15 -25.32 28.20 23.53
CA PHE A 15 -25.71 26.88 24.04
C PHE A 15 -27.03 26.38 23.45
N LEU A 16 -27.98 27.27 23.15
CA LEU A 16 -29.24 26.92 22.47
C LEU A 16 -29.07 26.71 20.96
N TYR A 17 -28.04 27.28 20.32
CA TYR A 17 -27.66 26.94 18.94
C TYR A 17 -26.73 25.73 18.84
N GLY A 18 -25.95 25.42 19.89
CA GLY A 18 -25.06 24.25 19.95
C GLY A 18 -25.76 22.91 20.22
N GLN A 19 -27.00 22.94 20.72
CA GLN A 19 -27.84 21.75 20.90
C GLN A 19 -28.87 21.56 19.77
N GLY A 20 -28.79 22.36 18.70
CA GLY A 20 -29.74 22.36 17.57
C GLY A 20 -29.19 21.84 16.24
N ALA A 21 -27.91 21.49 16.15
CA ALA A 21 -27.40 20.80 14.97
C ALA A 21 -27.69 19.30 15.12
N GLN A 22 -28.94 18.90 14.86
CA GLN A 22 -29.20 17.52 14.44
C GLN A 22 -28.17 17.18 13.36
N SER A 23 -27.40 16.11 13.55
CA SER A 23 -26.60 15.55 12.48
C SER A 23 -27.56 15.13 11.37
N VAL A 24 -27.76 16.02 10.42
CA VAL A 24 -28.56 15.78 9.23
C VAL A 24 -27.84 14.65 8.49
N SER A 25 -28.40 13.44 8.51
CA SER A 25 -27.84 12.31 7.79
C SER A 25 -27.60 12.71 6.32
N PRO A 26 -26.48 12.36 5.68
CA PRO A 26 -26.25 12.68 4.27
C PRO A 26 -27.42 12.29 3.35
N ALA A 27 -28.20 11.28 3.75
CA ALA A 27 -29.42 10.83 3.11
C ALA A 27 -30.53 11.89 2.93
N SER A 28 -30.67 12.86 3.82
CA SER A 28 -31.74 13.86 3.71
C SER A 28 -31.43 14.98 2.72
N LYS A 29 -30.21 15.00 2.14
CA LYS A 29 -29.81 15.95 1.09
C LYS A 29 -30.04 15.41 -0.32
N VAL A 30 -30.45 14.15 -0.45
CA VAL A 30 -30.68 13.47 -1.73
C VAL A 30 -32.04 13.84 -2.30
N GLN A 31 -32.10 14.28 -3.56
CA GLN A 31 -33.34 14.63 -4.25
C GLN A 31 -33.70 13.59 -5.31
N ALA A 32 -34.91 13.03 -5.25
CA ALA A 32 -35.46 12.21 -6.33
C ALA A 32 -35.90 13.11 -7.51
N VAL A 33 -35.52 12.73 -8.73
CA VAL A 33 -35.74 13.51 -9.97
C VAL A 33 -36.63 12.75 -10.96
N TYR A 34 -36.38 11.45 -11.15
CA TYR A 34 -37.17 10.60 -12.05
C TYR A 34 -37.68 9.37 -11.30
N ASN A 35 -38.91 8.95 -11.59
CA ASN A 35 -39.58 7.78 -11.02
C ASN A 35 -40.37 7.05 -12.13
N THR A 36 -39.92 5.86 -12.51
CA THR A 36 -40.41 5.15 -13.69
C THR A 36 -40.76 3.70 -13.35
N LYS A 37 -42.04 3.32 -13.47
CA LYS A 37 -42.46 1.90 -13.42
C LYS A 37 -42.23 1.18 -14.75
N ALA A 38 -42.39 1.91 -15.86
CA ALA A 38 -42.22 1.42 -17.20
C ALA A 38 -41.72 2.58 -18.07
N PHE A 39 -40.61 2.37 -18.77
CA PHE A 39 -40.07 3.36 -19.69
C PHE A 39 -40.99 3.47 -20.91
N ALA A 40 -41.53 4.67 -21.10
CA ALA A 40 -42.31 4.99 -22.28
C ALA A 40 -41.36 5.35 -23.43
N PHE A 41 -41.77 5.03 -24.66
CA PHE A 41 -41.07 5.45 -25.87
C PHE A 41 -41.97 6.37 -26.70
N ASP A 42 -41.40 7.45 -27.21
CA ASP A 42 -42.05 8.39 -28.12
C ASP A 42 -41.53 8.19 -29.55
N GLY A 43 -42.37 8.48 -30.54
CA GLY A 43 -42.00 8.43 -31.96
C GLY A 43 -41.63 7.04 -32.47
N LEU A 44 -42.14 5.97 -31.85
CA LEU A 44 -41.92 4.59 -32.29
C LEU A 44 -42.29 4.43 -33.77
N SER A 45 -41.42 3.76 -34.53
CA SER A 45 -41.63 3.52 -35.96
C SER A 45 -42.86 2.67 -36.28
N CYS A 46 -43.33 1.87 -35.32
CA CYS A 46 -44.53 1.04 -35.43
C CYS A 46 -45.29 1.05 -34.10
N SER A 47 -46.57 0.64 -34.12
CA SER A 47 -47.37 0.46 -32.89
C SER A 47 -46.68 -0.53 -31.94
N PRO A 48 -46.68 -0.30 -30.61
CA PRO A 48 -46.10 -1.22 -29.61
C PRO A 48 -46.49 -2.69 -29.78
N ASN A 49 -47.73 -2.95 -30.22
CA ASN A 49 -48.28 -4.31 -30.40
C ASN A 49 -47.95 -4.95 -31.76
N THR A 50 -47.24 -4.24 -32.64
CA THR A 50 -46.80 -4.79 -33.93
C THR A 50 -45.91 -5.99 -33.69
N ILE A 51 -46.16 -7.12 -34.35
CA ILE A 51 -45.35 -8.31 -34.18
C ILE A 51 -44.09 -8.21 -35.05
N VAL A 52 -42.93 -8.26 -34.41
CA VAL A 52 -41.60 -8.19 -35.02
C VAL A 52 -40.77 -9.38 -34.50
N GLY A 53 -40.25 -10.21 -35.41
CA GLY A 53 -39.52 -11.42 -35.02
C GLY A 53 -40.31 -12.39 -34.14
N GLY A 54 -41.66 -12.41 -34.26
CA GLY A 54 -42.54 -13.28 -33.47
C GLY A 54 -43.03 -12.70 -32.13
N HIS A 55 -42.62 -11.49 -31.75
CA HIS A 55 -42.99 -10.86 -30.47
C HIS A 55 -43.48 -9.41 -30.66
N PRO A 56 -44.25 -8.83 -29.72
CA PRO A 56 -44.58 -7.40 -29.75
C PRO A 56 -43.33 -6.51 -29.85
N TYR A 57 -43.42 -5.43 -30.63
CA TYR A 57 -42.34 -4.47 -30.88
C TYR A 57 -41.82 -3.83 -29.59
N LEU A 58 -42.73 -3.53 -28.65
CA LEU A 58 -42.38 -3.05 -27.32
C LEU A 58 -43.07 -3.91 -26.25
N ILE A 59 -42.26 -4.52 -25.39
CA ILE A 59 -42.70 -5.15 -24.14
C ILE A 59 -42.10 -4.33 -23.00
N THR A 60 -42.91 -3.47 -22.39
CA THR A 60 -42.43 -2.50 -21.39
C THR A 60 -41.68 -3.14 -20.22
N ASN A 61 -42.11 -4.32 -19.77
CA ASN A 61 -41.46 -5.05 -18.67
C ASN A 61 -40.08 -5.61 -19.04
N ASN A 62 -39.75 -5.70 -20.33
CA ASN A 62 -38.45 -6.17 -20.81
C ASN A 62 -37.44 -5.03 -20.96
N VAL A 63 -37.87 -3.77 -20.83
CA VAL A 63 -37.00 -2.59 -20.94
C VAL A 63 -36.26 -2.39 -19.62
N LEU A 64 -35.04 -2.90 -19.54
CA LEU A 64 -34.21 -2.87 -18.34
C LEU A 64 -32.92 -2.09 -18.57
N PRO A 65 -32.88 -0.79 -18.23
CA PRO A 65 -31.65 -0.01 -18.32
C PRO A 65 -30.52 -0.54 -17.44
N THR A 66 -29.30 -0.40 -17.93
CA THR A 66 -28.05 -0.74 -17.21
C THR A 66 -27.09 0.43 -17.09
N SER A 67 -27.25 1.49 -17.88
CA SER A 67 -26.41 2.68 -17.80
C SER A 67 -27.17 3.98 -18.05
N ILE A 68 -26.65 5.06 -17.49
CA ILE A 68 -27.10 6.42 -17.79
C ILE A 68 -25.91 7.32 -18.06
N SER A 69 -26.07 8.28 -18.98
CA SER A 69 -25.05 9.29 -19.23
C SER A 69 -25.67 10.62 -19.59
N LEU A 70 -25.26 11.71 -18.93
CA LEU A 70 -25.84 13.04 -19.12
C LEU A 70 -24.84 13.96 -19.83
N HIS A 71 -25.20 14.41 -21.03
CA HIS A 71 -24.53 15.53 -21.67
C HIS A 71 -25.13 16.85 -21.16
N GLN A 72 -24.59 17.33 -20.04
CA GLN A 72 -25.10 18.51 -19.33
C GLN A 72 -25.29 19.74 -20.26
N PRO A 73 -24.36 20.09 -21.17
CA PRO A 73 -24.52 21.28 -22.02
C PRO A 73 -25.78 21.28 -22.89
N THR A 74 -26.26 20.10 -23.32
CA THR A 74 -27.46 19.98 -24.17
C THR A 74 -28.68 19.48 -23.40
N GLY A 75 -28.51 19.06 -22.14
CA GLY A 75 -29.55 18.39 -21.35
C GLY A 75 -29.92 17.00 -21.87
N CYS A 76 -29.03 16.34 -22.61
CA CYS A 76 -29.34 15.04 -23.21
C CYS A 76 -28.94 13.91 -22.28
N LEU A 77 -29.93 13.20 -21.74
CA LEU A 77 -29.74 12.01 -20.93
C LEU A 77 -29.85 10.78 -21.84
N PHE A 78 -28.75 10.07 -22.02
CA PHE A 78 -28.67 8.80 -22.73
C PHE A 78 -28.85 7.63 -21.77
N ILE A 79 -29.47 6.56 -22.24
CA ILE A 79 -29.79 5.36 -21.48
C ILE A 79 -29.41 4.13 -22.32
N GLY A 80 -28.54 3.28 -21.76
CA GLY A 80 -28.21 1.97 -22.32
C GLY A 80 -29.21 0.91 -21.86
N ILE A 81 -29.77 0.16 -22.81
CA ILE A 81 -30.83 -0.84 -22.61
C ILE A 81 -30.41 -2.12 -23.34
N PRO A 82 -29.70 -3.04 -22.69
CA PRO A 82 -29.21 -4.25 -23.33
C PRO A 82 -30.36 -5.17 -23.71
N ARG A 83 -30.20 -5.85 -24.86
CA ARG A 83 -31.21 -6.77 -25.39
C ARG A 83 -31.10 -8.15 -24.78
N THR A 84 -31.55 -8.25 -23.53
CA THR A 84 -31.60 -9.51 -22.78
C THR A 84 -32.97 -10.22 -22.83
N ALA A 85 -33.92 -9.62 -23.56
CA ALA A 85 -35.27 -10.12 -23.83
C ALA A 85 -35.82 -9.47 -25.11
N THR A 86 -36.90 -10.02 -25.67
CA THR A 86 -37.55 -9.49 -26.88
C THR A 86 -38.39 -8.24 -26.58
N GLY A 87 -38.78 -7.50 -27.63
CA GLY A 87 -39.63 -6.30 -27.48
C GLY A 87 -38.91 -5.08 -26.89
N ILE A 88 -37.64 -4.87 -27.24
CA ILE A 88 -36.84 -3.68 -26.87
C ILE A 88 -36.57 -2.87 -28.15
N PRO A 89 -37.33 -1.77 -28.40
CA PRO A 89 -37.27 -1.02 -29.65
C PRO A 89 -35.91 -0.40 -29.96
N ALA A 90 -35.22 0.11 -28.93
CA ALA A 90 -33.91 0.73 -29.04
C ALA A 90 -33.02 0.27 -27.89
N THR A 91 -31.78 -0.10 -28.21
CA THR A 91 -30.81 -0.53 -27.21
C THR A 91 -30.01 0.63 -26.62
N ILE A 92 -29.99 1.76 -27.33
CA ILE A 92 -29.58 3.04 -26.79
C ILE A 92 -30.70 4.05 -27.05
N ALA A 93 -31.10 4.75 -26.00
CA ALA A 93 -32.18 5.72 -26.06
C ALA A 93 -31.75 7.03 -25.41
N TYR A 94 -32.46 8.11 -25.70
CA TYR A 94 -32.21 9.41 -25.08
C TYR A 94 -33.49 10.14 -24.70
N VAL A 95 -33.34 11.11 -23.82
CA VAL A 95 -34.37 12.07 -23.46
C VAL A 95 -33.76 13.44 -23.21
N ASN A 96 -34.43 14.49 -23.67
CA ASN A 96 -34.04 15.86 -23.38
C ASN A 96 -34.64 16.27 -22.03
N THR A 97 -33.81 16.34 -21.00
CA THR A 97 -34.25 16.65 -19.63
C THR A 97 -34.81 18.06 -19.51
N ASN A 98 -34.38 18.99 -20.37
CA ASN A 98 -34.84 20.38 -20.35
C ASN A 98 -36.28 20.52 -20.84
N ASN A 99 -36.77 19.58 -21.66
CA ASN A 99 -38.16 19.57 -22.12
C ASN A 99 -39.14 19.05 -21.06
N TYR A 100 -38.62 18.39 -20.02
CA TYR A 100 -39.40 17.67 -19.04
C TYR A 100 -38.96 17.94 -17.59
N PRO A 101 -38.83 19.20 -17.15
CA PRO A 101 -38.22 19.55 -15.87
C PRO A 101 -38.99 19.02 -14.64
N ASN A 102 -40.30 18.77 -14.79
CA ASN A 102 -41.19 18.30 -13.72
C ASN A 102 -41.86 16.95 -14.04
N ASN A 103 -41.48 16.28 -15.13
CA ASN A 103 -42.07 14.98 -15.46
C ASN A 103 -41.20 13.87 -14.85
N PRO A 104 -41.72 13.09 -13.89
CA PRO A 104 -40.95 12.02 -13.28
C PRO A 104 -40.72 10.83 -14.22
N ASN A 105 -41.47 10.68 -15.31
CA ASN A 105 -41.32 9.59 -16.29
C ASN A 105 -41.35 10.12 -17.73
N PRO A 106 -40.30 10.83 -18.17
CA PRO A 106 -40.27 11.40 -19.51
C PRO A 106 -40.07 10.29 -20.57
N PRO A 107 -40.76 10.37 -21.73
CA PRO A 107 -40.65 9.33 -22.74
C PRO A 107 -39.30 9.37 -23.44
N LEU A 108 -38.75 8.19 -23.72
CA LEU A 108 -37.48 7.99 -24.40
C LEU A 108 -37.63 7.99 -25.93
N ARG A 109 -36.55 8.31 -26.64
CA ARG A 109 -36.44 8.15 -28.10
C ARG A 109 -35.24 7.29 -28.46
N GLY A 110 -35.34 6.49 -29.53
CA GLY A 110 -34.24 5.66 -30.00
C GLY A 110 -33.09 6.51 -30.55
N PHE A 111 -31.85 6.17 -30.20
CA PHE A 111 -30.65 6.90 -30.61
C PHE A 111 -29.92 6.22 -31.80
N PRO A 112 -29.40 7.00 -32.77
CA PRO A 112 -29.89 8.32 -33.17
C PRO A 112 -31.33 8.27 -33.69
N SER A 113 -31.73 7.10 -34.19
CA SER A 113 -33.08 6.79 -34.63
C SER A 113 -33.45 5.35 -34.27
N TYR A 114 -34.74 5.01 -34.36
CA TYR A 114 -35.18 3.62 -34.20
C TYR A 114 -34.66 2.70 -35.30
N GLN A 115 -34.48 3.21 -36.53
CA GLN A 115 -33.97 2.40 -37.65
C GLN A 115 -32.56 1.90 -37.38
N ASP A 116 -31.71 2.75 -36.77
CA ASP A 116 -30.34 2.40 -36.38
C ASP A 116 -30.27 1.30 -35.34
N ASN A 117 -31.39 1.00 -34.66
CA ASN A 117 -31.48 -0.07 -33.68
C ASN A 117 -32.03 -1.37 -34.27
N TYR A 118 -32.43 -1.43 -35.54
CA TYR A 118 -32.98 -2.66 -36.10
C TYR A 118 -31.91 -3.74 -36.27
N VAL A 119 -32.27 -5.00 -35.96
CA VAL A 119 -31.37 -6.18 -35.99
C VAL A 119 -31.92 -7.27 -36.92
N PRO A 120 -31.11 -8.28 -37.31
CA PRO A 120 -31.59 -9.39 -38.13
C PRO A 120 -32.85 -10.06 -37.57
N GLY A 121 -33.81 -10.37 -38.44
CA GLY A 121 -35.14 -10.88 -38.08
C GLY A 121 -36.20 -9.80 -37.79
N TRP A 122 -35.82 -8.52 -37.77
CA TRP A 122 -36.76 -7.39 -37.67
C TRP A 122 -37.06 -6.81 -39.05
N PHE A 123 -38.35 -6.57 -39.35
CA PHE A 123 -38.82 -5.84 -40.54
C PHE A 123 -38.22 -6.30 -41.89
N GLY A 124 -37.91 -7.60 -42.04
CA GLY A 124 -37.30 -8.14 -43.27
C GLY A 124 -35.80 -7.84 -43.42
N ILE A 125 -35.11 -7.54 -42.32
CA ILE A 125 -33.64 -7.48 -42.28
C ILE A 125 -33.15 -8.91 -42.13
N ASP A 126 -32.67 -9.49 -43.22
CA ASP A 126 -32.16 -10.87 -43.24
C ASP A 126 -30.62 -10.92 -43.10
N HIS A 127 -29.93 -9.80 -43.31
CA HIS A 127 -28.47 -9.70 -43.34
C HIS A 127 -27.94 -8.35 -42.81
N LEU A 128 -26.69 -8.32 -42.35
CA LEU A 128 -25.94 -7.09 -41.99
C LEU A 128 -25.13 -6.55 -43.20
N PRO A 129 -24.50 -5.36 -43.13
CA PRO A 129 -23.50 -4.95 -44.11
C PRO A 129 -22.31 -5.93 -44.17
N SER A 130 -21.73 -6.17 -45.36
CA SER A 130 -20.65 -7.15 -45.60
C SER A 130 -19.39 -6.96 -44.73
N GLU A 131 -19.14 -5.74 -44.25
CA GLU A 131 -17.99 -5.40 -43.39
C GLU A 131 -18.13 -5.95 -41.96
N ASP A 132 -19.34 -6.32 -41.52
CA ASP A 132 -19.63 -6.80 -40.17
C ASP A 132 -19.71 -8.36 -40.09
N PHE A 133 -19.39 -9.09 -41.18
CA PHE A 133 -19.71 -10.53 -41.37
C PHE A 133 -18.62 -11.58 -41.01
N ASN A 134 -17.47 -11.21 -40.44
CA ASN A 134 -16.41 -12.20 -40.15
C ASN A 134 -16.68 -13.01 -38.85
N ILE A 135 -17.50 -14.06 -39.00
CA ILE A 135 -17.88 -15.05 -37.99
C ILE A 135 -16.67 -15.95 -37.61
N TYR A 136 -16.51 -16.24 -36.32
CA TYR A 136 -15.50 -17.13 -35.71
C TYR A 136 -15.36 -18.51 -36.39
N PRO A 137 -14.17 -19.14 -36.38
CA PRO A 137 -14.01 -20.53 -36.78
C PRO A 137 -14.65 -21.46 -35.74
N GLY A 138 -15.80 -22.08 -36.08
CA GLY A 138 -16.42 -23.14 -35.25
C GLY A 138 -17.92 -23.01 -34.98
N ALA A 139 -18.56 -21.88 -35.31
CA ALA A 139 -20.01 -21.79 -35.27
C ALA A 139 -20.62 -22.60 -36.44
N PRO A 140 -21.65 -23.43 -36.23
CA PRO A 140 -22.25 -24.19 -37.33
C PRO A 140 -22.78 -23.22 -38.38
N ALA A 141 -22.18 -23.25 -39.56
CA ALA A 141 -22.61 -22.48 -40.72
C ALA A 141 -24.02 -22.92 -41.11
N ARG A 142 -25.04 -22.29 -40.53
CA ARG A 142 -26.38 -22.33 -41.11
C ARG A 142 -26.33 -21.39 -42.30
N ALA A 143 -26.15 -21.96 -43.49
CA ALA A 143 -26.13 -21.21 -44.74
C ALA A 143 -27.48 -20.50 -44.91
N TRP A 144 -27.48 -19.18 -44.77
CA TRP A 144 -28.66 -18.36 -45.04
C TRP A 144 -28.58 -17.82 -46.47
N PRO A 145 -29.65 -17.90 -47.28
CA PRO A 145 -29.59 -17.55 -48.69
C PRO A 145 -29.46 -16.03 -48.86
N THR A 146 -28.54 -15.60 -49.71
CA THR A 146 -28.39 -14.21 -50.15
C THR A 146 -29.59 -13.79 -51.00
N GLN A 147 -30.58 -13.13 -50.42
CA GLN A 147 -31.52 -12.29 -51.18
C GLN A 147 -31.53 -10.88 -50.58
N VAL A 148 -31.16 -9.91 -51.41
CA VAL A 148 -31.20 -8.49 -51.12
C VAL A 148 -32.67 -8.06 -51.05
N THR A 149 -33.12 -7.58 -49.89
CA THR A 149 -34.48 -7.06 -49.72
C THR A 149 -34.64 -5.66 -50.34
N PRO A 150 -35.87 -5.22 -50.66
CA PRO A 150 -36.15 -4.09 -51.55
C PRO A 150 -35.83 -2.69 -50.98
N TYR A 151 -35.27 -2.58 -49.78
CA TYR A 151 -35.05 -1.31 -49.08
C TYR A 151 -33.70 -0.64 -49.43
N GLY A 152 -33.30 -0.71 -50.69
CA GLY A 152 -32.03 -0.19 -51.22
C GLY A 152 -31.92 1.33 -51.36
N GLN A 153 -32.55 2.14 -50.48
CA GLN A 153 -32.50 3.61 -50.56
C GLN A 153 -32.27 4.35 -49.23
N PHE A 154 -31.95 3.67 -48.13
CA PHE A 154 -31.64 4.37 -46.87
C PHE A 154 -30.12 4.56 -46.70
N ARG A 155 -29.71 5.78 -46.34
CA ARG A 155 -28.36 6.09 -45.83
C ARG A 155 -27.98 5.07 -44.75
N ASN A 156 -26.71 4.66 -44.73
CA ASN A 156 -26.07 3.71 -43.80
C ASN A 156 -26.74 3.63 -42.40
N VAL A 157 -27.59 2.63 -42.19
CA VAL A 157 -28.21 2.29 -40.90
C VAL A 157 -27.21 1.50 -40.04
N TYR A 158 -27.05 1.83 -38.75
CA TYR A 158 -25.94 1.29 -37.93
C TYR A 158 -26.18 -0.10 -37.31
N HIS A 159 -27.44 -0.53 -37.20
CA HIS A 159 -27.85 -1.83 -36.64
C HIS A 159 -27.28 -2.14 -35.24
N PHE A 160 -27.44 -1.24 -34.28
CA PHE A 160 -27.04 -1.47 -32.89
C PHE A 160 -27.73 -2.72 -32.33
N THR A 161 -26.92 -3.65 -31.82
CA THR A 161 -27.39 -4.95 -31.37
C THR A 161 -27.80 -4.90 -29.91
N SER A 162 -26.86 -4.63 -29.00
CA SER A 162 -27.10 -4.60 -27.55
C SER A 162 -26.02 -3.76 -26.84
N VAL A 163 -26.40 -2.57 -26.37
CA VAL A 163 -25.56 -1.61 -25.66
C VAL A 163 -25.72 -1.77 -24.15
N LEU A 164 -24.59 -2.05 -23.49
CA LEU A 164 -24.52 -2.34 -22.05
C LEU A 164 -24.19 -1.10 -21.21
N TYR A 165 -23.24 -0.30 -21.68
CA TYR A 165 -22.74 0.87 -20.95
C TYR A 165 -22.51 2.06 -21.88
N THR A 166 -22.73 3.26 -21.36
CA THR A 166 -22.63 4.54 -22.06
C THR A 166 -21.80 5.52 -21.25
N TYR A 167 -20.91 6.27 -21.90
CA TYR A 167 -20.06 7.26 -21.25
C TYR A 167 -20.03 8.57 -22.05
N THR A 168 -20.33 9.70 -21.43
CA THR A 168 -20.26 11.01 -22.07
C THR A 168 -18.97 11.71 -21.68
N ASP A 169 -18.13 11.99 -22.67
CA ASP A 169 -17.05 12.95 -22.52
C ASP A 169 -17.55 14.35 -22.87
N ILE A 170 -17.68 15.18 -21.84
CA ILE A 170 -18.18 16.56 -21.96
C ILE A 170 -17.12 17.47 -22.57
N GLN A 171 -15.82 17.18 -22.39
CA GLN A 171 -14.75 18.03 -22.93
C GLN A 171 -14.76 17.99 -24.47
N CYS A 172 -15.00 16.82 -25.05
CA CYS A 172 -15.08 16.64 -26.50
C CYS A 172 -16.50 16.61 -27.06
N ASN A 173 -17.53 16.82 -26.22
CA ASN A 173 -18.95 16.70 -26.57
C ASN A 173 -19.27 15.37 -27.29
N ARG A 174 -18.83 14.25 -26.72
CA ARG A 174 -19.00 12.91 -27.32
C ARG A 174 -19.69 11.95 -26.38
N ILE A 175 -20.58 11.13 -26.93
CA ILE A 175 -21.10 9.94 -26.27
C ILE A 175 -20.38 8.72 -26.83
N PHE A 176 -19.86 7.88 -25.94
CA PHE A 176 -19.24 6.61 -26.24
C PHE A 176 -20.11 5.48 -25.71
N PHE A 177 -20.14 4.36 -26.43
CA PHE A 177 -20.77 3.14 -25.95
C PHE A 177 -20.17 1.91 -26.65
N ILE A 178 -20.25 0.78 -25.95
CA ILE A 178 -19.90 -0.52 -26.50
C ILE A 178 -21.20 -1.24 -26.91
N ASP A 179 -21.28 -1.63 -28.17
CA ASP A 179 -22.28 -2.60 -28.63
C ASP A 179 -21.66 -3.99 -28.55
N SER A 180 -22.22 -4.87 -27.73
CA SER A 180 -21.73 -6.24 -27.55
C SER A 180 -21.87 -7.11 -28.80
N GLY A 181 -22.73 -6.70 -29.76
CA GLY A 181 -23.01 -7.50 -30.94
C GLY A 181 -23.75 -8.81 -30.65
N THR A 182 -24.20 -9.03 -29.41
CA THR A 182 -24.86 -10.26 -28.96
C THR A 182 -26.23 -9.96 -28.36
N LEU A 183 -27.23 -10.76 -28.71
CA LEU A 183 -28.55 -10.77 -28.08
C LEU A 183 -28.57 -11.88 -27.03
N GLU A 184 -28.88 -11.54 -25.77
CA GLU A 184 -28.75 -12.46 -24.63
C GLU A 184 -30.11 -12.91 -24.11
N TYR A 185 -30.80 -13.74 -24.90
CA TYR A 185 -32.14 -14.20 -24.57
C TYR A 185 -32.15 -15.40 -23.60
N PRO A 186 -33.22 -15.59 -22.81
CA PRO A 186 -33.34 -16.74 -21.91
C PRO A 186 -33.23 -18.11 -22.61
N GLU A 187 -33.60 -18.18 -23.89
CA GLU A 187 -33.54 -19.38 -24.73
C GLU A 187 -32.12 -19.66 -25.27
N GLY A 188 -31.22 -18.67 -25.20
CA GLY A 188 -29.84 -18.75 -25.66
C GLY A 188 -29.33 -17.44 -26.26
N ASN A 189 -28.01 -17.32 -26.34
CA ASN A 189 -27.36 -16.15 -26.92
C ASN A 189 -27.34 -16.24 -28.45
N VAL A 190 -27.62 -15.13 -29.12
CA VAL A 190 -27.49 -14.98 -30.58
C VAL A 190 -26.42 -13.95 -30.86
N VAL A 191 -25.27 -14.41 -31.35
CA VAL A 191 -24.18 -13.54 -31.79
C VAL A 191 -24.53 -13.00 -33.19
N VAL A 192 -24.72 -11.69 -33.27
CA VAL A 192 -25.11 -10.98 -34.50
C VAL A 192 -23.87 -10.42 -35.20
N ARG A 193 -22.95 -9.82 -34.43
CA ARG A 193 -21.66 -9.31 -34.90
C ARG A 193 -20.62 -9.32 -33.79
N ARG A 194 -19.36 -9.03 -34.14
CA ARG A 194 -18.32 -8.71 -33.15
C ARG A 194 -18.68 -7.43 -32.38
N PRO A 195 -18.18 -7.26 -31.15
CA PRO A 195 -18.38 -6.01 -30.42
C PRO A 195 -17.84 -4.81 -31.18
N VAL A 196 -18.51 -3.67 -31.04
CA VAL A 196 -18.11 -2.43 -31.71
C VAL A 196 -18.13 -1.29 -30.70
N LEU A 197 -16.99 -0.60 -30.59
CA LEU A 197 -16.85 0.66 -29.87
C LEU A 197 -17.32 1.81 -30.77
N TRP A 198 -18.33 2.53 -30.32
CA TRP A 198 -18.90 3.66 -31.03
C TRP A 198 -18.65 4.97 -30.29
N ALA A 199 -18.47 6.05 -31.03
CA ALA A 199 -18.54 7.41 -30.50
C ALA A 199 -19.32 8.33 -31.45
N PHE A 200 -20.15 9.20 -30.90
CA PHE A 200 -20.93 10.19 -31.64
C PHE A 200 -20.78 11.57 -31.01
N ASN A 201 -20.74 12.61 -31.84
CA ASN A 201 -20.76 14.00 -31.35
C ASN A 201 -22.17 14.36 -30.85
N VAL A 202 -22.24 15.05 -29.72
CA VAL A 202 -23.50 15.49 -29.07
C VAL A 202 -23.67 16.99 -29.27
N ASN A 203 -24.19 17.36 -30.44
CA ASN A 203 -24.37 18.76 -30.84
C ASN A 203 -25.75 19.35 -30.44
N GLY A 204 -26.62 18.51 -29.87
CA GLY A 204 -27.96 18.89 -29.44
C GLY A 204 -28.69 17.67 -28.87
N CYS A 205 -29.97 17.82 -28.53
CA CYS A 205 -30.76 16.74 -27.97
C CYS A 205 -32.13 16.60 -28.67
N ASN A 206 -32.05 16.26 -29.96
CA ASN A 206 -33.19 15.96 -30.83
C ASN A 206 -32.71 15.11 -32.03
N ASP A 207 -33.65 14.51 -32.75
CA ASP A 207 -33.38 13.56 -33.83
C ASP A 207 -32.45 14.17 -34.90
N ALA A 208 -32.69 15.44 -35.29
CA ALA A 208 -31.88 16.11 -36.31
C ALA A 208 -30.45 16.38 -35.85
N ALA A 209 -30.26 16.76 -34.59
CA ALA A 209 -28.94 17.05 -34.03
C ALA A 209 -28.12 15.78 -33.77
N LEU A 210 -28.76 14.67 -33.44
CA LEU A 210 -28.09 13.40 -33.12
C LEU A 210 -27.90 12.50 -34.35
N ASN A 211 -28.67 12.70 -35.42
CA ASN A 211 -28.53 11.97 -36.69
C ASN A 211 -27.32 12.45 -37.48
N GLN A 212 -26.12 12.12 -36.99
CA GLN A 212 -24.83 12.45 -37.58
C GLN A 212 -24.02 11.17 -37.83
N ALA A 213 -22.99 11.27 -38.67
CA ALA A 213 -22.01 10.20 -38.80
C ALA A 213 -21.28 9.98 -37.46
N PRO A 214 -20.91 8.73 -37.11
CA PRO A 214 -20.12 8.46 -35.93
C PRO A 214 -18.77 9.18 -36.01
N ALA A 215 -18.33 9.74 -34.89
CA ALA A 215 -16.96 10.21 -34.71
C ALA A 215 -15.97 9.04 -34.61
N LEU A 216 -16.45 7.87 -34.18
CA LEU A 216 -15.68 6.63 -34.10
C LEU A 216 -16.60 5.42 -34.31
N LYS A 217 -16.15 4.48 -35.15
CA LYS A 217 -16.65 3.09 -35.22
C LYS A 217 -15.43 2.19 -35.28
N VAL A 218 -15.19 1.37 -34.25
CA VAL A 218 -14.08 0.40 -34.27
C VAL A 218 -14.58 -0.94 -33.77
N THR A 219 -14.38 -1.96 -34.58
CA THR A 219 -14.71 -3.35 -34.24
C THR A 219 -13.62 -3.92 -33.32
N VAL A 220 -14.04 -4.52 -32.21
CA VAL A 220 -13.15 -5.18 -31.26
C VAL A 220 -12.66 -6.51 -31.86
N PRO A 221 -11.34 -6.75 -31.95
CA PRO A 221 -10.80 -8.01 -32.47
C PRO A 221 -11.08 -9.21 -31.56
N ASP A 222 -11.30 -10.39 -32.16
CA ASP A 222 -11.46 -11.65 -31.42
C ASP A 222 -10.21 -12.01 -30.59
N SER A 223 -9.03 -11.50 -30.98
CA SER A 223 -7.77 -11.75 -30.29
C SER A 223 -7.70 -11.15 -28.89
N VAL A 224 -8.57 -10.19 -28.56
CA VAL A 224 -8.56 -9.52 -27.25
C VAL A 224 -9.74 -9.89 -26.37
N VAL A 225 -10.79 -10.53 -26.93
CA VAL A 225 -12.04 -10.86 -26.23
C VAL A 225 -12.53 -12.26 -26.64
N ASN A 226 -12.70 -13.13 -25.64
CA ASN A 226 -13.25 -14.47 -25.80
C ASN A 226 -14.77 -14.48 -25.61
N ASP A 227 -15.29 -13.91 -24.52
CA ASP A 227 -16.72 -13.71 -24.30
C ASP A 227 -17.10 -12.22 -24.43
N PRO A 228 -17.73 -11.82 -25.55
CA PRO A 228 -18.11 -10.43 -25.80
C PRO A 228 -19.29 -9.94 -24.97
N THR A 229 -20.08 -10.84 -24.37
CA THR A 229 -21.26 -10.45 -23.56
C THR A 229 -20.89 -9.79 -22.25
N ALA A 230 -19.64 -9.99 -21.80
CA ALA A 230 -19.11 -9.42 -20.58
C ALA A 230 -18.28 -8.16 -20.79
N LEU A 231 -18.02 -7.79 -22.05
CA LEU A 231 -17.14 -6.69 -22.41
C LEU A 231 -17.83 -5.34 -22.18
N GLY A 232 -17.15 -4.48 -21.43
CA GLY A 232 -17.52 -3.09 -21.24
C GLY A 232 -18.82 -2.91 -20.46
N LEU A 233 -19.11 -3.79 -19.48
CA LEU A 233 -20.10 -3.47 -18.44
C LEU A 233 -19.75 -2.18 -17.70
N ARG A 234 -18.45 -1.87 -17.60
CA ARG A 234 -17.92 -0.56 -17.23
C ARG A 234 -16.70 -0.25 -18.09
N PHE A 235 -16.58 1.00 -18.49
CA PHE A 235 -15.35 1.54 -19.07
C PHE A 235 -15.20 3.01 -18.73
N ASP A 236 -13.98 3.50 -18.86
CA ASP A 236 -13.63 4.90 -18.66
C ASP A 236 -12.69 5.37 -19.78
N ILE A 237 -12.64 6.68 -20.03
CA ILE A 237 -11.93 7.27 -21.17
C ILE A 237 -10.91 8.28 -20.69
N ASP A 238 -9.63 8.04 -21.00
CA ASP A 238 -8.54 8.98 -20.75
C ASP A 238 -8.26 9.78 -22.01
N VAL A 239 -8.76 11.02 -22.07
CA VAL A 239 -8.32 12.02 -23.05
C VAL A 239 -7.01 12.63 -22.56
N TYR A 240 -5.93 12.37 -23.29
CA TYR A 240 -4.56 12.74 -22.92
C TYR A 240 -3.91 13.73 -23.87
N GLY A 241 -4.71 14.39 -24.69
CA GLY A 241 -4.27 15.46 -25.55
C GLY A 241 -5.48 16.16 -26.13
N ASN A 242 -5.55 16.22 -27.46
CA ASN A 242 -6.76 16.68 -28.14
C ASN A 242 -7.84 15.57 -28.18
N CYS A 243 -9.03 15.90 -28.69
CA CYS A 243 -10.16 14.96 -28.75
C CYS A 243 -9.93 13.70 -29.61
N ASN A 244 -8.81 13.58 -30.33
CA ASN A 244 -8.42 12.36 -31.04
C ASN A 244 -7.28 11.59 -30.34
N GLU A 245 -6.75 12.13 -29.25
CA GLU A 245 -5.69 11.53 -28.42
C GLU A 245 -6.30 11.01 -27.13
N PHE A 246 -6.89 9.82 -27.21
CA PHE A 246 -7.57 9.19 -26.08
C PHE A 246 -7.39 7.67 -26.10
N ALA A 247 -7.50 7.09 -24.91
CA ALA A 247 -7.56 5.65 -24.69
C ALA A 247 -8.83 5.28 -23.91
N VAL A 248 -9.38 4.10 -24.20
CA VAL A 248 -10.58 3.54 -23.57
C VAL A 248 -10.19 2.25 -22.84
N TYR A 249 -10.57 2.14 -21.57
CA TYR A 249 -10.29 0.98 -20.72
C TYR A 249 -11.58 0.22 -20.42
N LEU A 250 -11.77 -0.91 -21.08
CA LEU A 250 -12.97 -1.74 -21.03
C LEU A 250 -12.75 -2.91 -20.07
N THR A 251 -13.62 -3.04 -19.06
CA THR A 251 -13.62 -4.23 -18.19
C THR A 251 -14.24 -5.43 -18.91
N ASN A 252 -13.72 -6.64 -18.71
CA ASN A 252 -14.39 -7.87 -19.09
C ASN A 252 -14.36 -8.87 -17.92
N HIS A 253 -15.52 -9.05 -17.29
CA HIS A 253 -15.67 -9.80 -16.05
C HIS A 253 -15.77 -11.32 -16.23
N LYS A 254 -15.95 -11.83 -17.46
CA LYS A 254 -15.91 -13.27 -17.76
C LYS A 254 -14.54 -13.70 -18.25
N ASP A 255 -13.89 -12.85 -19.03
CA ASP A 255 -12.54 -13.09 -19.51
C ASP A 255 -11.45 -12.66 -18.49
N ASN A 256 -11.86 -12.10 -17.35
CA ASN A 256 -11.02 -11.58 -16.26
C ASN A 256 -9.88 -10.69 -16.75
N ARG A 257 -10.19 -9.72 -17.61
CA ARG A 257 -9.20 -8.84 -18.24
C ARG A 257 -9.69 -7.42 -18.40
N ILE A 258 -8.75 -6.50 -18.48
CA ILE A 258 -9.00 -5.12 -18.94
C ILE A 258 -8.52 -5.02 -20.39
N VAL A 259 -9.42 -4.68 -21.30
CA VAL A 259 -9.13 -4.45 -22.71
C VAL A 259 -8.90 -2.95 -22.92
N VAL A 260 -7.84 -2.59 -23.63
CA VAL A 260 -7.47 -1.21 -23.92
C VAL A 260 -7.60 -0.97 -25.42
N TYR A 261 -8.23 0.15 -25.78
CA TYR A 261 -8.16 0.72 -27.12
C TYR A 261 -7.47 2.07 -27.05
N ASP A 262 -6.43 2.28 -27.85
CA ASP A 262 -5.80 3.59 -28.00
C ASP A 262 -6.06 4.13 -29.40
N ASN A 263 -6.61 5.35 -29.47
CA ASN A 263 -7.05 5.93 -30.73
C ASN A 263 -5.88 6.46 -31.59
N VAL A 264 -4.74 6.76 -30.98
CA VAL A 264 -3.53 7.17 -31.72
C VAL A 264 -2.87 5.94 -32.34
N GLN A 265 -2.75 4.86 -31.57
CA GLN A 265 -2.19 3.59 -32.04
C GLN A 265 -3.16 2.81 -32.95
N ARG A 266 -4.46 3.12 -32.89
CA ARG A 266 -5.54 2.45 -33.65
C ARG A 266 -5.55 0.93 -33.42
N SER A 267 -5.27 0.52 -32.19
CA SER A 267 -5.07 -0.88 -31.85
C SER A 267 -5.72 -1.23 -30.52
N PHE A 268 -6.01 -2.51 -30.36
CA PHE A 268 -6.46 -3.10 -29.10
C PHE A 268 -5.41 -4.03 -28.54
N TRP A 269 -5.30 -4.04 -27.22
CA TRP A 269 -4.61 -5.07 -26.45
C TRP A 269 -5.39 -5.31 -25.16
N TYR A 270 -4.97 -6.27 -24.36
CA TYR A 270 -5.62 -6.58 -23.09
C TYR A 270 -4.58 -6.92 -22.03
N PHE A 271 -4.94 -6.77 -20.76
CA PHE A 271 -4.12 -7.21 -19.64
C PHE A 271 -4.82 -8.31 -18.88
N VAL A 272 -4.05 -9.30 -18.43
CA VAL A 272 -4.49 -10.32 -17.46
C VAL A 272 -3.74 -10.11 -16.15
N HIS A 273 -4.45 -10.23 -15.04
CA HIS A 273 -3.87 -10.14 -13.71
C HIS A 273 -4.72 -10.91 -12.71
N ASN A 274 -4.10 -11.46 -11.67
CA ASN A 274 -4.78 -12.24 -10.64
C ASN A 274 -5.83 -11.41 -9.90
N THR A 275 -5.59 -10.10 -9.76
CA THR A 275 -6.53 -9.15 -9.15
C THR A 275 -7.78 -8.89 -10.00
N PHE A 276 -7.81 -9.31 -11.27
CA PHE A 276 -9.00 -9.22 -12.13
C PHE A 276 -9.92 -10.43 -11.98
N ASN A 277 -9.45 -11.51 -11.37
CA ASN A 277 -10.22 -12.74 -11.21
C ASN A 277 -11.31 -12.59 -10.14
N PRO A 278 -12.36 -13.43 -10.18
CA PRO A 278 -13.29 -13.53 -9.09
C PRO A 278 -12.58 -13.93 -7.79
N LEU A 279 -13.09 -13.45 -6.64
CA LEU A 279 -12.55 -13.74 -5.30
C LEU A 279 -11.07 -13.38 -5.12
N SER A 280 -10.59 -12.36 -5.82
CA SER A 280 -9.19 -11.89 -5.72
C SER A 280 -8.78 -11.51 -4.29
N ASP A 281 -9.74 -11.24 -3.40
CA ASP A 281 -9.50 -11.01 -1.97
C ASP A 281 -8.90 -12.19 -1.22
N ARG A 282 -9.04 -13.43 -1.72
CA ARG A 282 -8.58 -14.63 -1.00
C ARG A 282 -7.09 -14.59 -0.64
N SER A 283 -6.30 -13.92 -1.48
CA SER A 283 -4.87 -13.75 -1.26
C SER A 283 -4.52 -12.65 -0.25
N PHE A 284 -5.49 -11.80 0.12
CA PHE A 284 -5.26 -10.59 0.92
C PHE A 284 -6.11 -10.53 2.21
N VAL A 285 -7.24 -11.23 2.26
CA VAL A 285 -8.24 -11.17 3.36
C VAL A 285 -8.60 -12.59 3.82
N PRO A 286 -8.13 -13.03 5.00
CA PRO A 286 -8.49 -14.33 5.57
C PRO A 286 -10.00 -14.43 5.87
N ASN A 287 -10.57 -15.64 5.74
CA ASN A 287 -11.99 -15.94 6.02
C ASN A 287 -13.02 -15.15 5.19
N PHE A 288 -12.68 -14.89 3.93
CA PHE A 288 -13.54 -14.21 2.96
C PHE A 288 -14.85 -14.98 2.66
N PRO A 289 -16.04 -14.37 2.83
CA PRO A 289 -17.31 -14.99 2.43
C PRO A 289 -17.44 -14.98 0.91
N ALA A 290 -17.20 -16.13 0.27
CA ALA A 290 -17.38 -16.26 -1.18
C ALA A 290 -18.84 -15.98 -1.57
N LEU A 291 -19.02 -15.08 -2.54
CA LEU A 291 -20.34 -14.82 -3.10
C LEU A 291 -20.79 -16.01 -3.96
N PRO A 292 -22.07 -16.42 -3.87
CA PRO A 292 -22.57 -17.54 -4.66
C PRO A 292 -22.68 -17.17 -6.14
N ASP A 293 -22.60 -18.16 -7.02
CA ASP A 293 -22.95 -17.98 -8.44
C ASP A 293 -24.41 -17.49 -8.58
N PRO A 294 -24.69 -16.54 -9.48
CA PRO A 294 -23.81 -15.98 -10.52
C PRO A 294 -23.04 -14.71 -10.11
N ALA A 295 -23.02 -14.31 -8.82
CA ALA A 295 -22.38 -13.07 -8.37
C ALA A 295 -20.85 -13.16 -8.29
N ASN A 296 -20.28 -14.35 -8.53
CA ASN A 296 -18.86 -14.63 -8.52
C ASN A 296 -18.16 -14.23 -9.83
N MET A 297 -18.09 -12.92 -10.13
CA MET A 297 -17.56 -12.40 -11.40
C MET A 297 -16.24 -11.63 -11.20
N GLY A 298 -15.42 -11.56 -12.27
CA GLY A 298 -14.15 -10.85 -12.29
C GLY A 298 -14.29 -9.33 -12.37
N VAL A 299 -13.23 -8.64 -12.84
CA VAL A 299 -13.15 -7.18 -12.95
C VAL A 299 -14.40 -6.59 -13.63
N CYS A 300 -15.13 -5.74 -12.91
CA CYS A 300 -16.37 -5.12 -13.39
C CYS A 300 -16.47 -3.63 -13.07
N GLY A 301 -15.74 -3.15 -12.06
CA GLY A 301 -15.66 -1.74 -11.67
C GLY A 301 -14.33 -1.16 -12.09
N LEU A 302 -14.36 0.04 -12.67
CA LEU A 302 -13.17 0.81 -13.04
C LEU A 302 -13.48 2.31 -13.04
N THR A 303 -12.55 3.13 -12.59
CA THR A 303 -12.57 4.59 -12.76
C THR A 303 -11.16 5.18 -12.81
N LEU A 304 -10.98 6.25 -13.58
CA LEU A 304 -9.75 7.02 -13.66
C LEU A 304 -9.66 8.04 -12.53
N GLY A 305 -8.53 8.00 -11.81
CA GLY A 305 -8.18 8.90 -10.72
C GLY A 305 -7.47 10.18 -11.19
N ALA A 306 -6.70 10.77 -10.26
CA ALA A 306 -5.93 11.98 -10.49
C ALA A 306 -4.93 11.82 -11.66
N ARG A 307 -4.72 12.92 -12.38
CA ARG A 307 -3.63 13.04 -13.38
C ARG A 307 -2.28 12.97 -12.68
N THR A 308 -1.34 12.21 -13.23
CA THR A 308 0.05 12.08 -12.77
C THR A 308 1.01 12.69 -13.79
N ARG A 309 2.32 12.67 -13.48
CA ARG A 309 3.38 13.17 -14.37
C ARG A 309 3.30 12.46 -15.73
N GLY A 310 3.66 13.14 -16.82
CA GLY A 310 3.62 12.55 -18.17
C GLY A 310 2.22 12.46 -18.79
N ASN A 311 1.23 13.15 -18.20
CA ASN A 311 -0.16 13.13 -18.65
C ASN A 311 -0.79 11.73 -18.58
N PHE A 312 -0.42 10.94 -17.59
CA PHE A 312 -1.07 9.68 -17.21
C PHE A 312 -2.10 9.91 -16.10
N ARG A 313 -2.86 8.88 -15.72
CA ARG A 313 -3.81 8.89 -14.62
C ARG A 313 -3.63 7.66 -13.75
N ASN A 314 -3.90 7.79 -12.46
CA ASN A 314 -4.18 6.62 -11.63
C ASN A 314 -5.45 5.93 -12.15
N LEU A 315 -5.55 4.62 -12.01
CA LEU A 315 -6.74 3.86 -12.37
C LEU A 315 -7.09 2.93 -11.21
N TYR A 316 -8.33 3.02 -10.75
CA TYR A 316 -8.87 2.20 -9.67
C TYR A 316 -9.85 1.19 -10.24
N TYR A 317 -9.74 -0.08 -9.86
CA TYR A 317 -10.62 -1.15 -10.35
C TYR A 317 -10.97 -2.16 -9.26
N ALA A 318 -12.05 -2.89 -9.47
CA ALA A 318 -12.50 -3.94 -8.57
C ALA A 318 -13.27 -5.05 -9.31
N PRO A 319 -13.02 -6.34 -9.00
CA PRO A 319 -13.93 -7.43 -9.36
C PRO A 319 -15.30 -7.32 -8.71
N ALA A 320 -16.32 -7.85 -9.38
CA ALA A 320 -17.70 -7.82 -8.87
C ALA A 320 -17.82 -8.59 -7.55
N SER A 321 -17.08 -9.69 -7.48
CA SER A 321 -17.04 -10.56 -6.31
C SER A 321 -16.08 -10.08 -5.22
N SER A 322 -15.42 -8.93 -5.42
CA SER A 322 -14.37 -8.46 -4.52
C SER A 322 -14.81 -7.31 -3.62
N TYR A 323 -14.30 -7.32 -2.39
CA TYR A 323 -14.50 -6.27 -1.38
C TYR A 323 -13.26 -5.37 -1.28
N SER A 324 -12.17 -5.81 -1.88
CA SER A 324 -10.92 -5.08 -2.07
C SER A 324 -11.05 -4.01 -3.15
N LEU A 325 -10.13 -3.06 -3.12
CA LEU A 325 -9.90 -2.12 -4.20
C LEU A 325 -8.49 -2.32 -4.73
N PHE A 326 -8.34 -2.24 -6.04
CA PHE A 326 -7.06 -2.39 -6.71
C PHE A 326 -6.73 -1.17 -7.56
N GLY A 327 -5.46 -1.00 -7.87
CA GLY A 327 -4.88 0.16 -8.53
C GLY A 327 -3.92 -0.23 -9.66
N THR A 328 -3.74 0.69 -10.59
CA THR A 328 -2.65 0.71 -11.58
C THR A 328 -2.57 2.13 -12.16
N THR A 329 -1.83 2.33 -13.24
CA THR A 329 -1.75 3.62 -13.94
C THR A 329 -2.08 3.47 -15.42
N THR A 330 -2.53 4.56 -16.04
CA THR A 330 -2.66 4.60 -17.51
C THR A 330 -1.32 4.59 -18.23
N GLU A 331 -0.21 4.75 -17.51
CA GLU A 331 1.14 4.54 -18.06
C GLU A 331 1.37 3.07 -18.39
N VAL A 332 1.02 2.20 -17.45
CA VAL A 332 1.06 0.75 -17.62
C VAL A 332 0.07 0.33 -18.70
N LEU A 333 -1.19 0.74 -18.56
CA LEU A 333 -2.25 0.28 -19.45
C LEU A 333 -2.12 0.82 -20.89
N ARG A 334 -1.53 2.01 -21.11
CA ARG A 334 -1.30 2.53 -22.47
C ARG A 334 -0.07 1.94 -23.16
N ASN A 335 0.82 1.28 -22.42
CA ASN A 335 1.99 0.64 -22.98
C ASN A 335 1.64 -0.78 -23.47
N SER A 336 1.35 -0.89 -24.77
CA SER A 336 0.98 -2.16 -25.41
C SER A 336 2.08 -3.23 -25.35
N ALA A 337 3.35 -2.85 -25.17
CA ALA A 337 4.45 -3.81 -25.02
C ALA A 337 4.40 -4.59 -23.70
N LEU A 338 3.64 -4.10 -22.71
CA LEU A 338 3.41 -4.78 -21.43
C LEU A 338 2.23 -5.78 -21.50
N ALA A 339 1.53 -5.87 -22.63
CA ALA A 339 0.36 -6.72 -22.81
C ALA A 339 0.74 -8.10 -23.42
N PRO A 340 0.09 -9.22 -23.01
CA PRO A 340 -0.98 -9.28 -22.01
C PRO A 340 -0.50 -9.18 -20.56
N GLY A 341 0.81 -9.11 -20.35
CA GLY A 341 1.46 -9.01 -19.05
C GLY A 341 1.62 -10.37 -18.38
N ASN A 342 2.28 -10.36 -17.23
CA ASN A 342 2.32 -11.48 -16.30
C ASN A 342 1.06 -11.41 -15.39
N PRO A 343 0.34 -12.52 -15.13
CA PRO A 343 -0.77 -12.53 -14.18
C PRO A 343 -0.41 -12.06 -12.75
N SER A 344 0.87 -12.00 -12.41
CA SER A 344 1.41 -11.44 -11.15
C SER A 344 2.27 -10.19 -11.38
N PHE A 345 2.02 -9.45 -12.46
CA PHE A 345 2.80 -8.29 -12.83
C PHE A 345 2.70 -7.18 -11.76
N PRO A 346 3.83 -6.66 -11.23
CA PRO A 346 3.85 -5.80 -10.04
C PRO A 346 3.19 -4.43 -10.25
N ASN A 347 2.85 -4.08 -11.49
CA ASN A 347 2.20 -2.81 -11.82
C ASN A 347 0.68 -2.78 -11.56
N PHE A 348 0.11 -3.87 -11.00
CA PHE A 348 -1.27 -3.96 -10.56
C PHE A 348 -1.32 -4.22 -9.06
N SER A 349 -1.83 -3.24 -8.33
CA SER A 349 -1.66 -3.13 -6.89
C SER A 349 -2.97 -3.37 -6.11
N TYR A 350 -2.92 -4.11 -5.02
CA TYR A 350 -3.94 -4.17 -3.97
C TYR A 350 -3.91 -2.94 -3.05
N LEU A 351 -4.84 -2.01 -3.24
CA LEU A 351 -4.88 -0.76 -2.49
C LEU A 351 -5.46 -0.90 -1.07
N GLY A 352 -6.17 -1.99 -0.80
CA GLY A 352 -6.72 -2.31 0.52
C GLY A 352 -8.17 -2.77 0.52
N TYR A 353 -8.63 -3.22 1.69
CA TYR A 353 -9.96 -3.78 1.92
C TYR A 353 -10.99 -2.69 2.23
N ARG A 354 -12.09 -2.63 1.47
CA ARG A 354 -13.13 -1.59 1.66
C ARG A 354 -14.06 -1.87 2.85
N GLY A 355 -14.02 -3.07 3.43
CA GLY A 355 -14.85 -3.46 4.57
C GLY A 355 -15.94 -4.46 4.23
N PRO A 356 -16.66 -4.96 5.25
CA PRO A 356 -17.77 -5.88 5.01
C PRO A 356 -18.91 -5.19 4.26
N ASN A 357 -19.66 -5.97 3.49
CA ASN A 357 -20.78 -5.50 2.66
C ASN A 357 -20.43 -4.49 1.55
N THR A 358 -19.20 -4.52 1.01
CA THR A 358 -18.78 -3.70 -0.13
C THR A 358 -18.45 -4.48 -1.42
N PRO A 359 -19.05 -5.65 -1.73
CA PRO A 359 -18.74 -6.35 -2.96
C PRO A 359 -19.34 -5.62 -4.16
N GLY A 360 -18.61 -5.62 -5.27
CA GLY A 360 -19.11 -5.18 -6.58
C GLY A 360 -19.48 -3.71 -6.58
N ALA A 361 -18.49 -2.85 -6.85
CA ALA A 361 -18.69 -1.42 -6.93
C ALA A 361 -18.60 -0.93 -8.37
N VAL A 362 -19.65 -0.25 -8.83
CA VAL A 362 -19.51 0.75 -9.88
C VAL A 362 -18.79 1.96 -9.25
N MET A 363 -17.87 2.59 -9.97
CA MET A 363 -17.02 3.66 -9.42
C MET A 363 -16.99 4.91 -10.29
N VAL A 364 -16.92 6.07 -9.64
CA VAL A 364 -16.66 7.36 -10.29
C VAL A 364 -15.78 8.20 -9.38
N TYR A 365 -14.84 8.93 -9.96
CA TYR A 365 -13.89 9.78 -9.27
C TYR A 365 -14.24 11.27 -9.44
N ASP A 366 -14.26 12.02 -8.34
CA ASP A 366 -14.35 13.49 -8.35
C ASP A 366 -12.94 14.09 -8.27
N GLU A 367 -12.51 14.72 -9.35
CA GLU A 367 -11.15 15.26 -9.49
C GLU A 367 -10.86 16.41 -8.52
N GLN A 368 -11.88 17.19 -8.15
CA GLN A 368 -11.72 18.33 -7.26
C GLN A 368 -11.50 17.91 -5.79
N THR A 369 -12.27 16.95 -5.28
CA THR A 369 -12.10 16.47 -3.89
C THR A 369 -11.15 15.30 -3.76
N GLN A 370 -10.76 14.69 -4.88
CA GLN A 370 -9.99 13.45 -4.92
C GLN A 370 -10.70 12.31 -4.20
N VAL A 371 -12.01 12.20 -4.42
CA VAL A 371 -12.87 11.20 -3.80
C VAL A 371 -13.36 10.21 -4.86
N VAL A 372 -13.17 8.92 -4.60
CA VAL A 372 -13.85 7.85 -5.34
C VAL A 372 -15.16 7.54 -4.63
N PHE A 373 -16.25 7.54 -5.39
CA PHE A 373 -17.55 7.07 -4.94
C PHE A 373 -17.78 5.65 -5.43
N PHE A 374 -18.43 4.83 -4.60
CA PHE A 374 -18.76 3.44 -4.89
C PHE A 374 -20.27 3.25 -4.81
N LEU A 375 -20.85 2.65 -5.84
CA LEU A 375 -22.21 2.13 -5.82
C LEU A 375 -22.12 0.60 -5.73
N HIS A 376 -22.36 0.05 -4.53
CA HIS A 376 -22.29 -1.38 -4.25
C HIS A 376 -23.58 -2.07 -4.69
N VAL A 377 -23.57 -2.70 -5.87
CA VAL A 377 -24.78 -3.19 -6.53
C VAL A 377 -25.43 -4.41 -5.84
N LEU A 378 -24.65 -5.14 -5.04
CA LEU A 378 -25.12 -6.34 -4.33
C LEU A 378 -25.64 -6.04 -2.92
N THR A 379 -25.08 -5.04 -2.26
CA THR A 379 -25.40 -4.70 -0.86
C THR A 379 -26.19 -3.41 -0.74
N ASN A 380 -26.45 -2.75 -1.86
CA ASN A 380 -27.31 -1.58 -1.95
C ASN A 380 -26.80 -0.45 -1.04
N ARG A 381 -25.53 -0.09 -1.23
CA ARG A 381 -24.90 0.98 -0.47
C ARG A 381 -24.18 1.91 -1.42
N LEU A 382 -24.16 3.19 -1.06
CA LEU A 382 -23.29 4.17 -1.67
C LEU A 382 -22.27 4.58 -0.61
N SER A 383 -20.98 4.41 -0.92
CA SER A 383 -19.88 4.84 -0.06
C SER A 383 -18.91 5.72 -0.81
N CYS A 384 -18.00 6.36 -0.09
CA CYS A 384 -16.89 7.10 -0.68
C CYS A 384 -15.57 6.82 0.03
N TRP A 385 -14.49 7.15 -0.66
CA TRP A 385 -13.11 7.06 -0.20
C TRP A 385 -12.33 8.24 -0.72
N ASN A 386 -11.58 8.91 0.15
CA ASN A 386 -10.63 9.94 -0.26
C ASN A 386 -9.31 9.28 -0.64
N THR A 387 -8.83 9.48 -1.87
CA THR A 387 -7.63 8.82 -2.39
C THR A 387 -6.33 9.24 -1.69
N ARG A 388 -6.36 10.26 -0.82
CA ARG A 388 -5.23 10.66 0.05
C ARG A 388 -5.13 9.84 1.33
N ARG A 389 -6.05 8.91 1.55
CA ARG A 389 -6.07 8.00 2.70
C ARG A 389 -5.92 6.57 2.18
N PRO A 390 -5.27 5.65 2.90
CA PRO A 390 -5.23 4.25 2.48
C PRO A 390 -6.65 3.66 2.44
N VAL A 391 -6.88 2.67 1.56
CA VAL A 391 -8.17 1.97 1.52
C VAL A 391 -8.25 1.05 2.74
N SER A 392 -9.07 1.43 3.70
CA SER A 392 -9.39 0.60 4.86
C SER A 392 -10.84 0.81 5.24
N PRO A 393 -11.48 -0.11 5.97
CA PRO A 393 -12.88 0.04 6.37
C PRO A 393 -13.13 1.36 7.15
N ASN A 394 -12.13 1.84 7.89
CA ASN A 394 -12.19 3.10 8.64
C ASN A 394 -12.19 4.35 7.73
N ASN A 395 -11.63 4.23 6.53
CA ASN A 395 -11.55 5.31 5.55
C ASN A 395 -12.66 5.24 4.48
N ILE A 396 -13.53 4.22 4.55
CA ILE A 396 -14.72 4.10 3.71
C ILE A 396 -15.94 4.66 4.46
N ALA A 397 -16.40 5.84 4.04
CA ALA A 397 -17.62 6.41 4.61
C ALA A 397 -18.84 5.91 3.83
N THR A 398 -19.81 5.29 4.51
CA THR A 398 -21.13 5.03 3.91
C THR A 398 -21.93 6.33 3.88
N LEU A 399 -22.30 6.77 2.68
CA LEU A 399 -23.05 8.01 2.46
C LEU A 399 -24.56 7.77 2.41
N PHE A 400 -24.96 6.61 1.89
CA PHE A 400 -26.36 6.28 1.69
C PHE A 400 -26.56 4.77 1.72
N SER A 401 -27.61 4.29 2.41
CA SER A 401 -27.87 2.86 2.61
C SER A 401 -29.31 2.42 2.30
N ASP A 402 -30.18 3.33 1.87
CA ASP A 402 -31.61 3.05 1.62
C ASP A 402 -31.86 2.53 0.18
N LEU A 403 -30.85 1.93 -0.45
CA LEU A 403 -30.92 1.49 -1.84
C LEU A 403 -31.59 0.11 -1.95
N THR A 404 -32.16 -0.20 -3.11
CA THR A 404 -32.77 -1.52 -3.39
C THR A 404 -32.00 -2.34 -4.43
N TYR A 405 -31.53 -1.73 -5.53
CA TYR A 405 -30.53 -2.26 -6.49
C TYR A 405 -29.90 -1.11 -7.30
N GLY A 406 -28.59 -0.89 -7.19
CA GLY A 406 -27.89 0.12 -7.99
C GLY A 406 -27.91 -0.23 -9.48
N VAL A 407 -28.20 0.75 -10.35
CA VAL A 407 -28.09 0.61 -11.81
C VAL A 407 -26.77 1.22 -12.28
N ASP A 408 -26.64 2.55 -12.15
CA ASP A 408 -25.47 3.30 -12.58
C ASP A 408 -25.48 4.70 -11.95
N PHE A 409 -24.34 5.39 -12.01
CA PHE A 409 -24.17 6.75 -11.51
C PHE A 409 -23.03 7.49 -12.20
N LEU A 410 -23.14 8.82 -12.20
CA LEU A 410 -22.24 9.75 -12.87
C LEU A 410 -22.08 11.03 -12.06
N ILE A 411 -21.01 11.78 -12.33
CA ILE A 411 -20.78 13.13 -11.81
C ILE A 411 -20.78 14.10 -12.99
N THR A 412 -21.58 15.16 -12.91
CA THR A 412 -21.59 16.25 -13.89
C THR A 412 -20.53 17.32 -13.56
N PRO A 413 -20.11 18.15 -14.54
CA PRO A 413 -19.12 19.22 -14.35
C PRO A 413 -19.46 20.23 -13.25
N ASP A 414 -20.75 20.46 -12.99
CA ASP A 414 -21.21 21.28 -11.85
C ASP A 414 -21.14 20.56 -10.49
N ARG A 415 -20.53 19.37 -10.47
CA ARG A 415 -20.31 18.51 -9.30
C ARG A 415 -21.62 18.05 -8.65
N THR A 416 -22.58 17.71 -9.50
CA THR A 416 -23.78 16.98 -9.10
C THR A 416 -23.60 15.50 -9.40
N LEU A 417 -23.77 14.66 -8.38
CA LEU A 417 -23.79 13.21 -8.53
C LEU A 417 -25.22 12.75 -8.83
N TYR A 418 -25.42 12.11 -9.97
CA TYR A 418 -26.68 11.46 -10.36
C TYR A 418 -26.53 9.96 -10.22
N PHE A 419 -27.49 9.29 -9.59
CA PHE A 419 -27.49 7.84 -9.45
C PHE A 419 -28.89 7.25 -9.66
N MET A 420 -28.96 6.18 -10.45
CA MET A 420 -30.20 5.46 -10.75
C MET A 420 -30.27 4.16 -9.94
N MET A 421 -31.45 3.95 -9.37
CA MET A 421 -31.79 2.83 -8.51
C MET A 421 -32.96 2.06 -9.11
N ARG A 422 -32.98 0.75 -8.86
CA ARG A 422 -34.02 -0.17 -9.31
C ARG A 422 -34.57 -0.92 -8.10
N ASN A 423 -35.89 -0.88 -7.93
CA ASN A 423 -36.62 -1.63 -6.93
C ASN A 423 -37.42 -2.74 -7.63
N THR A 424 -37.40 -3.95 -7.06
CA THR A 424 -37.99 -5.16 -7.63
C THR A 424 -38.63 -6.01 -6.55
N ASN A 425 -39.62 -6.83 -6.93
CA ASN A 425 -40.30 -7.76 -6.02
C ASN A 425 -39.47 -9.02 -5.69
N ALA A 426 -38.38 -9.27 -6.42
CA ALA A 426 -37.45 -10.38 -6.22
C ALA A 426 -36.04 -9.96 -6.69
N ASN A 427 -34.99 -10.62 -6.21
CA ASN A 427 -33.61 -10.30 -6.59
C ASN A 427 -33.39 -10.54 -8.10
N PRO A 428 -33.04 -9.51 -8.90
CA PRO A 428 -32.93 -9.64 -10.36
C PRO A 428 -31.70 -10.43 -10.81
N ILE A 429 -30.72 -10.65 -9.93
CA ILE A 429 -29.49 -11.40 -10.20
C ILE A 429 -29.69 -12.88 -9.89
N THR A 430 -30.20 -13.21 -8.69
CA THR A 430 -30.32 -14.62 -8.24
C THR A 430 -31.68 -15.25 -8.54
N ASN A 431 -32.75 -14.45 -8.63
CA ASN A 431 -34.13 -14.92 -8.79
C ASN A 431 -34.83 -14.27 -9.99
N ARG A 432 -34.11 -14.07 -11.10
CA ARG A 432 -34.57 -13.37 -12.32
C ARG A 432 -35.96 -13.83 -12.82
N ARG A 433 -36.29 -15.12 -12.70
CA ARG A 433 -37.58 -15.70 -13.13
C ARG A 433 -38.77 -15.34 -12.23
N GLN A 434 -38.53 -14.85 -11.01
CA GLN A 434 -39.55 -14.45 -10.06
C GLN A 434 -39.83 -12.93 -10.08
N VAL A 435 -39.08 -12.15 -10.87
CA VAL A 435 -39.30 -10.71 -10.99
C VAL A 435 -40.51 -10.44 -11.88
N THR A 436 -41.53 -9.79 -11.33
CA THR A 436 -42.79 -9.48 -12.02
C THR A 436 -43.01 -7.98 -12.23
N SER A 437 -42.23 -7.13 -11.55
CA SER A 437 -42.33 -5.67 -11.70
C SER A 437 -41.02 -4.97 -11.35
N TYR A 438 -40.72 -3.91 -12.09
CA TYR A 438 -39.59 -3.02 -11.85
C TYR A 438 -40.06 -1.60 -11.53
N PHE A 439 -39.31 -0.91 -10.69
CA PHE A 439 -39.50 0.52 -10.42
C PHE A 439 -38.15 1.21 -10.33
N TYR A 440 -37.92 2.20 -11.19
CA TYR A 440 -36.66 2.93 -11.29
C TYR A 440 -36.79 4.30 -10.65
N GLN A 441 -35.79 4.68 -9.85
CA GLN A 441 -35.70 6.01 -9.23
C GLN A 441 -34.33 6.60 -9.51
N THR A 442 -34.29 7.81 -10.05
CA THR A 442 -33.04 8.53 -10.25
C THR A 442 -32.96 9.67 -9.25
N TYR A 443 -31.83 9.75 -8.56
CA TYR A 443 -31.55 10.76 -7.57
C TYR A 443 -30.43 11.68 -8.02
N ARG A 444 -30.38 12.88 -7.43
CA ARG A 444 -29.25 13.80 -7.56
C ARG A 444 -28.87 14.38 -6.20
N VAL A 445 -27.59 14.69 -6.04
CA VAL A 445 -27.04 15.37 -4.86
C VAL A 445 -25.76 16.12 -5.23
N ASN A 446 -25.52 17.28 -4.63
CA ASN A 446 -24.23 17.96 -4.79
C ASN A 446 -23.12 17.19 -4.06
N VAL A 447 -21.97 17.02 -4.71
CA VAL A 447 -20.84 16.22 -4.19
C VAL A 447 -20.35 16.72 -2.84
N ASP A 448 -20.13 18.04 -2.69
CA ASP A 448 -19.61 18.63 -1.45
C ASP A 448 -20.58 18.47 -0.29
N ASP A 449 -21.88 18.61 -0.59
CA ASP A 449 -22.95 18.36 0.37
C ASP A 449 -23.01 16.91 0.80
N PHE A 450 -22.80 15.98 -0.13
CA PHE A 450 -22.92 14.55 0.12
C PHE A 450 -21.80 14.01 0.99
N ILE A 451 -20.59 14.56 0.85
CA ILE A 451 -19.42 14.21 1.69
C ILE A 451 -19.31 15.10 2.94
N SER A 452 -20.07 16.19 3.05
CA SER A 452 -20.02 17.07 4.21
C SER A 452 -20.38 16.33 5.51
N GLY A 453 -19.52 16.42 6.52
CA GLY A 453 -19.72 15.73 7.81
C GLY A 453 -19.21 14.27 7.83
N THR A 454 -18.68 13.77 6.71
CA THR A 454 -17.94 12.50 6.68
C THR A 454 -16.44 12.75 6.87
N ILE A 455 -15.76 11.85 7.59
CA ILE A 455 -14.32 11.78 7.92
C ILE A 455 -13.53 13.09 7.69
N ARG A 456 -13.33 13.83 8.79
CA ARG A 456 -12.52 15.07 8.98
C ARG A 456 -12.03 15.76 7.69
N LYS A 457 -12.76 16.80 7.27
CA LYS A 457 -12.21 17.87 6.42
C LYS A 457 -10.94 18.43 7.06
N MET A 458 -9.82 18.33 6.35
CA MET A 458 -8.62 19.15 6.58
C MET A 458 -9.02 20.60 6.23
N VAL A 459 -9.26 21.43 7.25
CA VAL A 459 -9.47 22.87 7.08
C VAL A 459 -8.11 23.52 6.85
N TYR A 460 -7.75 23.72 5.58
CA TYR A 460 -6.75 24.70 5.20
C TYR A 460 -7.47 25.98 4.77
N SER A 461 -7.61 26.93 5.70
CA SER A 461 -7.54 28.37 5.43
C SER A 461 -7.79 29.14 6.73
N LEU A 462 -7.00 30.20 6.92
CA LEU A 462 -6.98 31.16 8.03
C LEU A 462 -6.08 30.77 9.21
N GLY A 463 -4.78 30.66 8.93
CA GLY A 463 -3.78 31.15 9.88
C GLY A 463 -3.81 32.68 9.95
N PHE A 464 -3.42 33.20 11.12
CA PHE A 464 -3.37 34.62 11.55
C PHE A 464 -4.70 35.22 12.03
N ILE A 465 -4.91 35.21 13.36
CA ILE A 465 -4.87 36.42 14.21
C ILE A 465 -5.31 36.08 15.66
N LEU A 466 -4.45 36.47 16.60
CA LEU A 466 -4.66 36.75 18.05
C LEU A 466 -4.64 35.60 19.07
N ILE A 467 -3.44 35.50 19.65
CA ILE A 467 -3.05 35.10 21.01
C ILE A 467 -3.98 35.73 22.08
N ILE A 468 -4.33 34.96 23.13
CA ILE A 468 -4.20 35.26 24.58
C ILE A 468 -5.22 34.46 25.41
N ILE A 469 -4.70 33.46 26.13
CA ILE A 469 -5.04 32.96 27.49
C ILE A 469 -6.51 32.55 27.78
N SER A 470 -6.74 31.25 27.88
CA SER A 470 -7.31 30.63 29.09
C SER A 470 -7.07 29.12 29.08
N TYR A 471 -6.22 28.68 30.01
CA TYR A 471 -6.05 27.30 30.43
C TYR A 471 -7.39 26.67 30.83
N VAL A 472 -7.81 25.62 30.12
CA VAL A 472 -8.66 24.55 30.65
C VAL A 472 -8.11 23.23 30.08
N PRO A 473 -7.54 22.33 30.90
CA PRO A 473 -7.02 21.07 30.41
C PRO A 473 -8.18 20.15 30.04
N ILE A 474 -8.28 19.79 28.76
CA ILE A 474 -9.10 18.66 28.33
C ILE A 474 -8.19 17.43 28.41
N ALA A 475 -8.46 16.56 29.37
CA ALA A 475 -7.77 15.31 29.57
C ALA A 475 -7.93 14.41 28.33
N ASN A 476 -6.91 14.41 27.46
CA ASN A 476 -6.54 13.22 26.72
C ASN A 476 -5.79 12.32 27.72
N GLY A 477 -6.12 11.02 27.75
CA GLY A 477 -5.49 10.07 28.65
C GLY A 477 -3.99 9.97 28.39
N ILE A 478 -3.22 10.73 29.17
CA ILE A 478 -1.82 10.41 29.48
C ILE A 478 -1.91 9.40 30.61
N VAL A 479 -1.56 8.15 30.32
CA VAL A 479 -1.42 7.10 31.35
C VAL A 479 -0.26 7.48 32.26
N SER A 480 -0.41 7.14 33.54
CA SER A 480 0.49 7.46 34.66
C SER A 480 1.98 7.31 34.30
N SER A 481 2.76 8.37 34.55
CA SER A 481 4.22 8.40 34.36
C SER A 481 4.89 7.30 35.18
N ALA A 482 5.34 6.23 34.51
CA ALA A 482 6.54 5.55 34.95
C ALA A 482 7.67 6.59 34.96
N HIS A 483 8.45 6.64 36.04
CA HIS A 483 9.58 7.56 36.13
C HIS A 483 10.71 7.00 35.26
N VAL A 484 10.83 7.52 34.03
CA VAL A 484 11.99 7.25 33.19
C VAL A 484 13.18 8.01 33.77
N SER A 485 14.24 7.27 34.10
CA SER A 485 15.46 7.84 34.70
C SER A 485 16.55 7.96 33.66
N THR A 486 17.23 9.11 33.63
CA THR A 486 18.47 9.27 32.88
C THR A 486 19.60 8.57 33.64
N LEU A 487 20.25 7.59 33.01
CA LEU A 487 21.43 6.93 33.56
C LEU A 487 22.68 7.77 33.35
N TYR A 488 22.92 8.23 32.13
CA TYR A 488 24.11 8.99 31.75
C TYR A 488 23.76 9.98 30.64
N SER A 489 24.52 11.07 30.57
CA SER A 489 24.34 12.15 29.59
C SER A 489 25.70 12.61 29.09
N TRP A 490 25.87 12.83 27.79
CA TRP A 490 27.13 13.31 27.20
C TRP A 490 26.88 14.46 26.24
N GLU A 491 27.64 15.54 26.34
CA GLU A 491 27.74 16.55 25.28
C GLU A 491 28.72 16.08 24.19
N SER A 492 29.80 15.43 24.62
CA SER A 492 30.75 14.73 23.77
C SER A 492 31.29 13.49 24.48
N PHE A 493 31.65 12.47 23.71
CA PHE A 493 32.29 11.28 24.23
C PHE A 493 33.78 11.52 24.33
N LYS A 494 34.32 11.37 25.54
CA LYS A 494 35.75 11.44 25.82
C LYS A 494 36.29 10.06 26.05
N PHE A 495 37.56 9.86 25.72
CA PHE A 495 38.27 8.63 26.02
C PHE A 495 39.18 8.84 27.23
N GLU A 496 39.23 7.83 28.10
CA GLU A 496 40.18 7.78 29.22
C GLU A 496 41.40 6.96 28.82
N ASP A 497 42.59 7.39 29.25
CA ASP A 497 43.84 6.63 29.06
C ASP A 497 44.19 6.31 27.60
N LEU A 498 43.94 7.25 26.68
CA LEU A 498 44.37 7.09 25.29
C LEU A 498 45.90 6.86 25.20
N PRO A 499 46.37 5.89 24.38
CA PRO A 499 47.79 5.60 24.24
C PRO A 499 48.57 6.75 23.54
N TYR A 500 47.86 7.56 22.77
CA TYR A 500 48.38 8.75 22.09
C TYR A 500 47.58 9.98 22.51
N THR A 501 48.21 11.15 22.53
CA THR A 501 47.54 12.41 22.88
C THR A 501 46.43 12.75 21.89
N GLU A 502 45.39 13.46 22.33
CA GLU A 502 44.26 13.87 21.47
C GLU A 502 44.71 14.64 20.20
N ASP A 503 45.79 15.43 20.30
CA ASP A 503 46.38 16.20 19.20
C ASP A 503 47.30 15.37 18.26
N SER A 504 47.42 14.05 18.48
CA SER A 504 48.26 13.21 17.63
C SER A 504 47.64 13.04 16.25
N GLN A 505 48.47 12.97 15.22
CA GLN A 505 48.02 12.66 13.86
C GLN A 505 48.34 11.20 13.52
N VAL A 506 47.43 10.57 12.79
CA VAL A 506 47.66 9.30 12.13
C VAL A 506 48.26 9.59 10.75
N ASP A 507 49.45 9.03 10.49
CA ASP A 507 50.19 9.12 9.22
C ASP A 507 50.39 10.56 8.68
N ASP A 508 50.48 11.54 9.58
CA ASP A 508 50.53 12.98 9.25
C ASP A 508 49.36 13.48 8.36
N GLU A 509 48.25 12.72 8.28
CA GLU A 509 47.15 12.98 7.35
C GLU A 509 45.87 13.45 8.06
N TYR A 510 45.53 12.87 9.22
CA TYR A 510 44.34 13.25 9.99
C TYR A 510 44.50 13.08 11.50
N ASP A 511 43.68 13.80 12.26
CA ASP A 511 43.71 13.79 13.72
C ASP A 511 43.20 12.46 14.28
N TYR A 512 43.89 11.92 15.28
CA TYR A 512 43.60 10.64 15.93
C TYR A 512 42.27 10.65 16.69
N TYR A 513 41.89 11.81 17.25
CA TYR A 513 40.66 12.00 18.00
C TYR A 513 39.95 13.28 17.55
N ILE A 514 38.70 13.14 17.13
CA ILE A 514 37.81 14.24 16.78
C ILE A 514 36.49 14.03 17.50
N SER A 515 36.24 14.83 18.54
CA SER A 515 35.09 14.63 19.45
C SER A 515 33.73 14.75 18.75
N GLU A 516 33.69 15.52 17.66
CA GLU A 516 32.53 15.76 16.81
C GLU A 516 32.14 14.53 15.99
N ASN A 517 33.11 13.68 15.67
CA ASN A 517 32.93 12.50 14.83
C ASN A 517 32.53 11.24 15.64
N ILE A 518 32.57 11.31 16.97
CA ILE A 518 32.20 10.19 17.83
C ILE A 518 30.67 10.18 18.02
N VAL A 519 30.03 9.28 17.29
CA VAL A 519 28.58 9.03 17.35
C VAL A 519 28.36 7.55 17.68
N PRO A 520 27.87 7.21 18.88
CA PRO A 520 27.54 5.83 19.21
C PRO A 520 26.42 5.29 18.33
N SER A 521 26.57 4.05 17.88
CA SER A 521 25.59 3.36 17.05
C SER A 521 24.79 2.30 17.81
N ALA A 522 25.38 1.71 18.86
CA ALA A 522 24.74 0.70 19.68
C ALA A 522 25.37 0.59 21.07
N PHE A 523 24.66 -0.04 22.00
CA PHE A 523 25.20 -0.37 23.32
C PHE A 523 24.72 -1.71 23.84
N SER A 524 25.43 -2.26 24.82
CA SER A 524 25.09 -3.51 25.48
C SER A 524 25.44 -3.45 26.96
N TYR A 525 24.56 -3.92 27.84
CA TYR A 525 24.78 -3.94 29.28
C TYR A 525 24.93 -5.36 29.80
N HIS A 526 25.99 -5.61 30.58
CA HIS A 526 26.24 -6.89 31.25
C HIS A 526 25.86 -6.79 32.73
N ASP A 527 24.77 -7.47 33.12
CA ASP A 527 24.17 -7.31 34.45
C ASP A 527 25.09 -7.74 35.59
N LYS A 528 25.89 -8.79 35.38
CA LYS A 528 26.73 -9.38 36.43
C LYS A 528 27.93 -8.50 36.76
N THR A 529 28.55 -7.91 35.75
CA THR A 529 29.76 -7.08 35.95
C THR A 529 29.45 -5.60 36.03
N GLY A 530 28.30 -5.15 35.52
CA GLY A 530 27.98 -3.73 35.42
C GLY A 530 28.70 -3.05 34.25
N CYS A 531 29.21 -3.80 33.28
CA CYS A 531 29.79 -3.19 32.08
C CYS A 531 28.70 -2.65 31.15
N LEU A 532 28.88 -1.40 30.74
CA LEU A 532 28.21 -0.83 29.58
C LEU A 532 29.19 -0.80 28.41
N PHE A 533 28.94 -1.59 27.37
CA PHE A 533 29.71 -1.57 26.13
C PHE A 533 29.04 -0.62 25.14
N VAL A 534 29.83 0.18 24.44
CA VAL A 534 29.35 1.17 23.47
C VAL A 534 30.11 0.99 22.16
N ALA A 535 29.38 0.76 21.07
CA ALA A 535 29.93 0.68 19.73
C ALA A 535 29.87 2.03 19.02
N ILE A 536 30.93 2.36 18.30
CA ILE A 536 31.10 3.60 17.55
C ILE A 536 31.52 3.23 16.13
N ALA A 537 30.64 3.49 15.17
CA ALA A 537 30.93 3.25 13.76
C ALA A 537 32.06 4.17 13.27
N ARG A 538 33.06 3.61 12.58
CA ARG A 538 34.10 4.40 11.90
C ARG A 538 33.59 4.97 10.58
N SER A 539 32.68 5.96 10.65
CA SER A 539 32.13 6.64 9.48
C SER A 539 32.90 7.92 9.10
N HIS A 540 33.80 8.38 9.99
CA HIS A 540 34.61 9.59 9.86
C HIS A 540 35.99 9.38 10.51
N PRO A 541 37.02 10.19 10.17
CA PRO A 541 38.31 10.15 10.86
C PRO A 541 38.20 10.57 12.33
N GLY A 542 39.22 10.29 13.14
CA GLY A 542 39.28 10.72 14.54
C GLY A 542 38.47 9.86 15.52
N ILE A 543 38.33 8.56 15.25
CA ILE A 543 37.62 7.60 16.09
C ILE A 543 38.62 6.54 16.62
N PRO A 544 39.20 6.76 17.81
CA PRO A 544 40.25 5.90 18.38
C PRO A 544 39.86 4.43 18.51
N ALA A 545 38.68 4.15 19.05
CA ALA A 545 38.16 2.81 19.27
C ALA A 545 36.73 2.67 18.75
N THR A 546 36.45 1.56 18.08
CA THR A 546 35.13 1.28 17.50
C THR A 546 34.26 0.42 18.43
N ILE A 547 34.86 -0.24 19.41
CA ILE A 547 34.16 -0.85 20.53
C ILE A 547 34.80 -0.39 21.84
N THR A 548 33.96 0.01 22.77
CA THR A 548 34.38 0.64 24.02
C THR A 548 33.58 0.11 25.20
N TYR A 549 34.03 0.40 26.41
CA TYR A 549 33.31 0.05 27.63
C TYR A 549 33.40 1.15 28.70
N VAL A 550 32.44 1.08 29.63
CA VAL A 550 32.35 1.87 30.86
C VAL A 550 31.98 0.92 32.00
N ASP A 551 32.73 0.95 33.11
CA ASP A 551 32.27 0.32 34.36
C ASP A 551 31.26 1.25 35.05
N THR A 552 29.98 0.89 34.99
CA THR A 552 28.90 1.70 35.56
C THR A 552 28.98 1.86 37.08
N LYS A 553 29.78 1.03 37.77
CA LYS A 553 29.98 1.12 39.22
C LYS A 553 30.93 2.24 39.63
N GLU A 554 31.78 2.72 38.71
CA GLU A 554 32.74 3.80 38.96
C GLU A 554 32.07 5.18 38.92
N TYR A 555 30.90 5.30 38.27
CA TYR A 555 30.28 6.59 37.95
C TYR A 555 28.88 6.71 38.55
N GLN A 556 28.55 7.92 39.01
CA GLN A 556 27.19 8.26 39.43
C GLN A 556 26.28 8.44 38.22
N LYS A 557 24.96 8.25 38.42
CA LYS A 557 23.96 8.56 37.40
C LYS A 557 24.01 10.03 37.00
N GLU A 558 23.55 10.34 35.78
CA GLU A 558 23.53 11.66 35.15
C GLU A 558 24.93 12.26 34.87
N TYR A 559 26.01 11.51 35.14
CA TYR A 559 27.37 11.89 34.74
C TYR A 559 27.62 11.63 33.25
N SER A 560 28.76 12.11 32.73
CA SER A 560 29.30 11.80 31.40
C SER A 560 30.53 10.88 31.51
N PRO A 561 30.37 9.57 31.77
CA PRO A 561 31.51 8.66 31.90
C PRO A 561 32.42 8.68 30.66
N PRO A 562 33.74 8.76 30.83
CA PRO A 562 34.66 8.57 29.71
C PRO A 562 34.67 7.09 29.26
N LEU A 563 34.99 6.88 27.98
CA LEU A 563 35.06 5.57 27.35
C LEU A 563 36.47 4.99 27.42
N ARG A 564 36.59 3.66 27.50
CA ARG A 564 37.85 2.92 27.36
C ARG A 564 37.77 1.99 26.15
N GLY A 565 38.87 1.81 25.42
CA GLY A 565 38.92 0.89 24.27
C GLY A 565 38.75 -0.57 24.69
N PHE A 566 37.96 -1.34 23.96
CA PHE A 566 37.72 -2.77 24.26
C PHE A 566 38.42 -3.70 23.26
N PRO A 567 39.04 -4.83 23.71
CA PRO A 567 39.51 -5.03 25.09
C PRO A 567 40.56 -4.00 25.49
N THR A 568 41.41 -3.58 24.55
CA THR A 568 42.36 -2.47 24.70
C THR A 568 42.27 -1.52 23.50
N TYR A 569 42.98 -0.38 23.56
CA TYR A 569 43.07 0.54 22.42
C TYR A 569 43.85 -0.05 21.24
N GLU A 570 44.91 -0.80 21.51
CA GLU A 570 45.73 -1.43 20.47
C GLU A 570 44.94 -2.43 19.65
N ASP A 571 43.99 -3.15 20.28
CA ASP A 571 43.04 -4.05 19.59
C ASP A 571 42.13 -3.32 18.60
N ASN A 572 41.99 -2.01 18.73
CA ASN A 572 41.19 -1.19 17.84
C ASN A 572 42.02 -0.51 16.74
N PHE A 573 43.36 -0.48 16.82
CA PHE A 573 44.16 0.22 15.80
C PHE A 573 43.93 -0.38 14.40
N LEU A 574 43.67 0.51 13.44
CA LEU A 574 43.60 0.12 12.04
C LEU A 574 45.01 -0.26 11.54
N PRO A 575 45.11 -1.20 10.59
CA PRO A 575 46.36 -1.48 9.89
C PRO A 575 47.00 -0.19 9.36
N GLY A 576 48.30 -0.01 9.61
CA GLY A 576 49.07 1.19 9.23
C GLY A 576 49.07 2.30 10.28
N TRP A 577 48.13 2.34 11.23
CA TRP A 577 48.16 3.36 12.28
C TRP A 577 49.41 3.25 13.14
N PHE A 578 50.18 4.33 13.25
CA PHE A 578 51.36 4.41 14.12
C PHE A 578 52.38 3.27 13.90
N ASP A 579 52.63 2.92 12.62
CA ASP A 579 53.53 1.84 12.19
C ASP A 579 53.09 0.42 12.61
N VAL A 580 51.78 0.20 12.79
CA VAL A 580 51.21 -1.13 13.09
C VAL A 580 51.00 -1.92 11.79
N ASP A 581 51.97 -2.78 11.45
CA ASP A 581 52.07 -3.48 10.14
C ASP A 581 51.50 -4.93 10.11
N ASP A 582 50.85 -5.43 11.17
CA ASP A 582 50.53 -6.86 11.31
C ASP A 582 49.09 -7.25 10.94
N LEU A 583 48.78 -7.33 9.63
CA LEU A 583 47.68 -8.21 9.18
C LEU A 583 48.23 -9.60 8.83
N ASP A 584 47.67 -10.63 9.46
CA ASP A 584 48.13 -12.03 9.33
C ASP A 584 48.09 -12.50 7.87
N SER A 585 49.18 -13.09 7.37
CA SER A 585 49.42 -13.39 5.94
C SER A 585 48.41 -14.33 5.27
N TYR A 586 47.44 -14.86 5.99
CA TYR A 586 46.33 -15.67 5.44
C TYR A 586 45.25 -14.78 4.81
N ASP A 587 45.02 -13.58 5.35
CA ASP A 587 44.05 -12.60 4.81
C ASP A 587 44.57 -11.90 3.54
N TYR A 588 45.89 -11.94 3.30
CA TYR A 588 46.56 -11.32 2.14
C TYR A 588 46.42 -12.11 0.81
N LEU A 589 46.14 -13.41 0.87
CA LEU A 589 46.29 -14.30 -0.30
C LEU A 589 45.12 -14.27 -1.29
N HIS A 590 44.02 -13.55 -1.01
CA HIS A 590 42.78 -13.67 -1.80
C HIS A 590 42.14 -12.38 -2.35
N ASN A 591 42.78 -11.19 -2.35
CA ASN A 591 42.40 -10.13 -3.31
C ASN A 591 43.45 -9.01 -3.50
N ILE A 592 43.83 -8.83 -4.78
CA ILE A 592 44.15 -7.58 -5.53
C ILE A 592 44.82 -6.41 -4.78
N TYR A 593 46.16 -6.41 -4.69
CA TYR A 593 47.07 -5.27 -5.00
C TYR A 593 48.50 -5.82 -5.24
N PRO A 594 49.30 -5.26 -6.17
CA PRO A 594 50.64 -5.77 -6.49
C PRO A 594 51.74 -5.16 -5.59
N ASP A 595 52.77 -5.99 -5.38
CA ASP A 595 54.15 -5.67 -4.99
C ASP A 595 54.50 -5.25 -3.54
N TYR A 596 54.77 -6.30 -2.73
CA TYR A 596 56.02 -6.55 -2.00
C TYR A 596 56.47 -5.59 -0.88
N ARG A 597 56.42 -6.07 0.39
CA ARG A 597 57.56 -6.27 1.32
C ARG A 597 57.25 -7.39 2.33
N PRO A 598 58.17 -8.33 2.63
CA PRO A 598 57.96 -9.33 3.68
C PRO A 598 58.36 -8.75 5.04
N ILE A 599 57.43 -8.71 6.00
CA ILE A 599 57.73 -8.34 7.40
C ILE A 599 57.81 -9.62 8.24
N GLU A 600 58.89 -9.71 9.03
CA GLU A 600 59.17 -10.79 9.95
C GLU A 600 58.22 -10.73 11.16
N ARG A 601 57.41 -11.78 11.33
CA ARG A 601 56.53 -11.98 12.48
C ARG A 601 57.32 -11.98 13.79
N SER A 602 57.19 -10.93 14.59
CA SER A 602 57.72 -10.91 15.95
C SER A 602 56.67 -11.40 16.96
N LYS A 603 57.16 -11.96 18.05
CA LYS A 603 56.48 -12.79 19.07
C LYS A 603 55.64 -11.99 20.08
N PHE A 604 54.88 -10.97 19.67
CA PHE A 604 54.04 -10.18 20.59
C PHE A 604 52.55 -10.45 20.40
N ARG A 605 51.76 -10.20 21.46
CA ARG A 605 50.29 -10.30 21.50
C ARG A 605 49.71 -9.76 20.18
N GLY A 606 49.18 -10.63 19.32
CA GLY A 606 48.54 -10.16 18.09
C GLY A 606 47.33 -9.33 18.47
N SER A 607 47.33 -8.05 18.11
CA SER A 607 46.17 -7.17 18.23
C SER A 607 45.05 -7.67 17.30
N TYR A 608 43.79 -7.52 17.71
CA TYR A 608 42.65 -7.97 16.92
C TYR A 608 42.35 -7.08 15.69
N HIS A 609 42.81 -5.83 15.72
CA HIS A 609 42.58 -4.80 14.71
C HIS A 609 41.11 -4.70 14.31
N PHE A 610 40.21 -4.38 15.25
CA PHE A 610 38.79 -4.17 14.93
C PHE A 610 38.65 -3.02 13.96
N ILE A 611 38.01 -3.26 12.82
CA ILE A 611 37.93 -2.27 11.74
C ILE A 611 36.80 -1.29 12.01
N SER A 612 35.57 -1.79 12.12
CA SER A 612 34.39 -0.96 12.40
C SER A 612 33.26 -1.82 12.91
N ILE A 613 32.63 -1.42 14.01
CA ILE A 613 31.56 -2.16 14.70
C ILE A 613 30.36 -1.23 14.87
N TYR A 614 29.20 -1.64 14.37
CA TYR A 614 27.98 -0.83 14.49
C TYR A 614 27.04 -1.34 15.60
N TYR A 615 27.02 -2.66 15.84
CA TYR A 615 26.05 -3.31 16.73
C TYR A 615 26.71 -4.33 17.65
N THR A 616 26.12 -4.46 18.84
CA THR A 616 26.56 -5.40 19.88
C THR A 616 25.36 -6.12 20.48
N VAL A 617 25.56 -7.35 20.95
CA VAL A 617 24.54 -8.11 21.69
C VAL A 617 25.20 -8.77 22.90
N MET A 618 24.66 -8.49 24.10
CA MET A 618 25.08 -9.16 25.33
C MET A 618 24.26 -10.43 25.59
N ASP A 619 24.97 -11.55 25.72
CA ASP A 619 24.46 -12.79 26.28
C ASP A 619 24.69 -12.81 27.80
N ASN A 620 23.72 -12.31 28.56
CA ASN A 620 23.79 -12.33 30.04
C ASN A 620 23.71 -13.76 30.63
N LYS A 621 23.25 -14.76 29.86
CA LYS A 621 23.16 -16.15 30.32
C LYS A 621 24.55 -16.78 30.38
N CYS A 622 25.33 -16.64 29.32
CA CYS A 622 26.68 -17.21 29.21
C CYS A 622 27.81 -16.18 29.38
N ASN A 623 27.49 -14.94 29.71
CA ASN A 623 28.42 -13.82 29.91
C ASN A 623 29.25 -13.51 28.66
N ARG A 624 28.61 -13.34 27.49
CA ARG A 624 29.35 -13.12 26.24
C ARG A 624 28.91 -11.86 25.53
N LEU A 625 29.85 -11.01 25.19
CA LEU A 625 29.65 -9.90 24.28
C LEU A 625 29.86 -10.39 22.85
N PHE A 626 28.83 -10.29 22.03
CA PHE A 626 28.91 -10.52 20.59
C PHE A 626 28.93 -9.19 19.84
N PHE A 627 29.71 -9.13 18.78
CA PHE A 627 29.68 -8.04 17.81
C PHE A 627 30.16 -8.50 16.44
N LEU A 628 29.69 -7.81 15.41
CA LEU A 628 30.15 -7.98 14.04
C LEU A 628 31.13 -6.86 13.73
N ASP A 629 32.36 -7.22 13.36
CA ASP A 629 33.29 -6.31 12.71
C ASP A 629 33.06 -6.38 11.21
N TYR A 630 32.81 -5.24 10.59
CA TYR A 630 32.37 -5.12 9.21
C TYR A 630 33.51 -5.26 8.23
N GLY A 631 34.75 -5.06 8.70
CA GLY A 631 35.94 -5.14 7.88
C GLY A 631 36.14 -3.96 6.93
N GLU A 632 35.23 -2.98 6.93
CA GLU A 632 35.34 -1.72 6.20
C GLU A 632 35.01 -0.50 7.08
N TYR A 633 35.53 0.66 6.69
CA TYR A 633 35.30 1.94 7.36
C TYR A 633 35.23 3.07 6.32
N ARG A 634 34.83 4.27 6.74
CA ARG A 634 34.85 5.46 5.86
C ARG A 634 35.93 6.44 6.29
N LEU A 635 36.72 6.87 5.31
CA LEU A 635 37.73 7.92 5.47
C LEU A 635 37.48 9.01 4.44
N PHE A 636 37.26 10.25 4.89
CA PHE A 636 36.95 11.40 4.04
C PHE A 636 35.79 11.17 3.04
N GLY A 637 34.81 10.33 3.41
CA GLY A 637 33.66 9.98 2.59
C GLY A 637 33.84 8.75 1.70
N GLU A 638 35.08 8.29 1.50
CA GLU A 638 35.42 7.09 0.73
C GLU A 638 35.34 5.85 1.61
N VAL A 639 34.85 4.73 1.06
CA VAL A 639 34.82 3.43 1.75
C VAL A 639 36.16 2.74 1.56
N VAL A 640 36.78 2.36 2.68
CA VAL A 640 38.03 1.61 2.71
C VAL A 640 37.71 0.21 3.23
N TYR A 641 37.91 -0.79 2.37
CA TYR A 641 37.74 -2.20 2.70
C TYR A 641 39.09 -2.79 3.13
N ASN A 642 39.17 -3.28 4.37
CA ASN A 642 40.38 -3.87 4.94
C ASN A 642 40.35 -5.41 4.96
N ARG A 643 39.22 -6.00 5.36
CA ARG A 643 39.06 -7.45 5.46
C ARG A 643 37.60 -7.87 5.33
N ARG A 644 37.38 -9.18 5.24
CA ARG A 644 36.03 -9.75 5.32
C ARG A 644 35.39 -9.43 6.68
N PRO A 645 34.06 -9.32 6.75
CA PRO A 645 33.37 -9.21 8.03
C PRO A 645 33.72 -10.37 8.95
N VAL A 646 33.85 -10.11 10.25
CA VAL A 646 34.21 -11.10 11.27
C VAL A 646 33.25 -11.01 12.44
N LEU A 647 32.61 -12.14 12.77
CA LEU A 647 31.79 -12.29 13.97
C LEU A 647 32.69 -12.66 15.16
N TRP A 648 32.60 -11.86 16.22
CA TRP A 648 33.38 -12.04 17.45
C TRP A 648 32.48 -12.36 18.64
N ALA A 649 33.01 -13.12 19.60
CA ALA A 649 32.43 -13.27 20.92
C ALA A 649 33.51 -13.31 22.00
N PHE A 650 33.33 -12.49 23.03
CA PHE A 650 34.23 -12.39 24.18
C PHE A 650 33.49 -12.76 25.46
N HIS A 651 34.07 -13.64 26.26
CA HIS A 651 33.55 -13.92 27.59
C HIS A 651 33.85 -12.75 28.53
N ILE A 652 32.89 -12.33 29.34
CA ILE A 652 33.01 -11.18 30.25
C ILE A 652 33.01 -11.69 31.69
N ASN A 653 34.20 -11.76 32.29
CA ASN A 653 34.35 -12.15 33.70
C ASN A 653 34.19 -10.95 34.63
N GLU A 654 34.86 -9.85 34.29
CA GLU A 654 34.92 -8.60 35.05
C GLU A 654 34.90 -7.40 34.10
N CYS A 655 34.63 -6.20 34.62
CA CYS A 655 34.63 -4.98 33.84
C CYS A 655 36.01 -4.32 33.74
N SER A 656 36.96 -5.07 33.21
CA SER A 656 38.36 -4.66 33.11
C SER A 656 39.04 -5.42 31.98
N GLU A 657 40.16 -4.89 31.49
CA GLU A 657 40.96 -5.52 30.44
C GLU A 657 41.35 -6.98 30.79
N GLU A 658 41.69 -7.25 32.05
CA GLU A 658 42.03 -8.60 32.53
C GLU A 658 40.81 -9.53 32.60
N GLY A 659 39.61 -8.95 32.76
CA GLY A 659 38.33 -9.65 32.85
C GLY A 659 37.72 -10.03 31.51
N PHE A 660 38.16 -9.40 30.41
CA PHE A 660 37.71 -9.70 29.05
C PHE A 660 38.45 -10.94 28.55
N GLY A 661 37.71 -12.04 28.38
CA GLY A 661 38.25 -13.36 28.08
C GLY A 661 39.18 -13.35 26.86
N TYR A 662 40.42 -13.76 27.07
CA TYR A 662 41.45 -13.90 26.04
C TYR A 662 41.92 -15.36 25.93
N PRO A 663 41.99 -15.94 24.71
CA PRO A 663 41.50 -15.40 23.43
C PRO A 663 39.96 -15.31 23.41
N PRO A 664 39.35 -14.63 22.41
CA PRO A 664 37.90 -14.63 22.24
C PRO A 664 37.37 -16.06 22.13
N GLU A 665 36.16 -16.27 22.62
CA GLU A 665 35.46 -17.56 22.49
C GLU A 665 35.03 -17.84 21.05
N LEU A 666 34.82 -16.78 20.26
CA LEU A 666 34.48 -16.89 18.85
C LEU A 666 35.23 -15.82 18.03
N LYS A 667 35.84 -16.25 16.93
CA LYS A 667 36.30 -15.42 15.83
C LYS A 667 36.01 -16.18 14.55
N VAL A 668 35.05 -15.72 13.76
CA VAL A 668 34.65 -16.39 12.52
C VAL A 668 34.44 -15.37 11.42
N SER A 669 35.24 -15.49 10.35
CA SER A 669 35.11 -14.65 9.16
C SER A 669 33.95 -15.13 8.29
N LEU A 670 33.19 -14.18 7.76
CA LEU A 670 32.13 -14.46 6.80
C LEU A 670 32.75 -14.80 5.42
N PRO A 671 32.21 -15.80 4.70
CA PRO A 671 32.51 -16.03 3.28
C PRO A 671 32.18 -14.80 2.40
N ASP A 672 32.93 -14.61 1.30
CA ASP A 672 32.77 -13.44 0.41
C ASP A 672 31.40 -13.40 -0.28
N ASP A 673 30.86 -14.57 -0.59
CA ASP A 673 29.59 -14.75 -1.28
C ASP A 673 28.37 -14.47 -0.41
N LEU A 674 28.57 -14.25 0.90
CA LEU A 674 27.48 -13.97 1.83
C LEU A 674 27.29 -12.49 2.14
N ALA A 675 28.27 -11.64 1.83
CA ALA A 675 28.23 -10.21 2.14
C ALA A 675 28.84 -9.42 0.98
N GLU A 676 28.03 -9.18 -0.06
CA GLU A 676 28.44 -8.36 -1.21
C GLU A 676 28.65 -6.91 -0.78
N THR A 677 27.81 -6.42 0.13
CA THR A 677 27.88 -5.03 0.64
C THR A 677 27.97 -5.01 2.17
N PRO A 678 29.18 -5.12 2.76
CA PRO A 678 29.36 -5.13 4.22
C PRO A 678 28.78 -3.91 4.94
N SER A 679 28.82 -2.71 4.36
CA SER A 679 28.18 -1.50 4.92
C SER A 679 26.67 -1.63 5.13
N GLY A 680 26.02 -2.63 4.53
CA GLY A 680 24.60 -2.90 4.70
C GLY A 680 24.27 -3.69 5.97
N PHE A 681 25.25 -4.26 6.67
CA PHE A 681 24.97 -4.97 7.92
C PHE A 681 24.35 -4.03 8.96
N SER A 682 23.26 -4.48 9.57
CA SER A 682 22.49 -3.71 10.55
C SER A 682 22.41 -4.49 11.86
N THR A 683 21.22 -4.72 12.41
CA THR A 683 21.08 -5.42 13.69
C THR A 683 21.32 -6.93 13.55
N PHE A 684 21.60 -7.62 14.65
CA PHE A 684 21.61 -9.08 14.65
C PHE A 684 20.99 -9.64 15.92
N ALA A 685 20.53 -10.88 15.85
CA ALA A 685 19.90 -11.59 16.94
C ALA A 685 20.68 -12.85 17.30
N LEU A 686 20.81 -13.12 18.60
CA LEU A 686 21.49 -14.29 19.15
C LEU A 686 20.47 -15.30 19.70
N ASP A 687 20.39 -16.48 19.09
CA ASP A 687 19.56 -17.59 19.55
C ASP A 687 20.37 -18.67 20.24
N ILE A 688 20.37 -18.67 21.57
CA ILE A 688 20.90 -19.79 22.37
C ILE A 688 19.76 -20.77 22.58
N TYR A 689 19.80 -21.88 21.84
CA TYR A 689 18.74 -22.88 21.79
C TYR A 689 19.03 -24.12 22.66
N GLY A 690 20.20 -24.18 23.29
CA GLY A 690 20.54 -25.22 24.25
C GLY A 690 21.57 -24.74 25.27
N ASN A 691 22.71 -25.42 25.34
CA ASN A 691 23.84 -24.99 26.16
C ASN A 691 24.58 -23.78 25.52
N CYS A 692 25.58 -23.22 26.20
CA CYS A 692 26.29 -22.03 25.70
C CYS A 692 27.01 -22.25 24.36
N ASN A 693 27.29 -23.48 23.94
CA ASN A 693 27.84 -23.81 22.62
C ASN A 693 26.77 -24.05 21.54
N GLU A 694 25.51 -24.16 21.92
CA GLU A 694 24.39 -24.43 21.02
C GLU A 694 23.64 -23.13 20.75
N PHE A 695 24.19 -22.36 19.81
CA PHE A 695 23.63 -21.08 19.41
C PHE A 695 23.69 -20.84 17.90
N ALA A 696 22.80 -19.98 17.43
CA ALA A 696 22.82 -19.40 16.09
C ALA A 696 22.80 -17.87 16.17
N VAL A 697 23.42 -17.21 15.20
CA VAL A 697 23.41 -15.74 15.04
C VAL A 697 22.72 -15.41 13.72
N TYR A 698 21.74 -14.52 13.76
CA TYR A 698 20.98 -14.04 12.59
C TYR A 698 21.34 -12.59 12.32
N MET A 699 22.10 -12.32 11.28
CA MET A 699 22.61 -11.00 10.90
C MET A 699 21.80 -10.45 9.72
N THR A 700 21.25 -9.25 9.85
CA THR A 700 20.50 -8.61 8.76
C THR A 700 21.43 -7.74 7.93
N ASN A 701 21.31 -7.82 6.61
CA ASN A 701 21.97 -6.91 5.67
C ASN A 701 20.92 -6.17 4.84
N CYS A 702 20.84 -4.85 5.03
CA CYS A 702 19.81 -4.00 4.41
C CYS A 702 20.15 -3.56 2.98
N TYR A 703 21.38 -3.76 2.51
CA TYR A 703 21.73 -3.52 1.11
C TYR A 703 21.60 -4.80 0.28
N ASP A 704 22.03 -5.92 0.85
CA ASP A 704 21.94 -7.23 0.19
C ASP A 704 20.54 -7.86 0.35
N ASN A 705 19.67 -7.28 1.20
CA ASN A 705 18.32 -7.74 1.52
C ASN A 705 18.29 -9.18 2.05
N THR A 706 19.24 -9.53 2.92
CA THR A 706 19.44 -10.91 3.40
C THR A 706 19.41 -11.02 4.92
N ILE A 707 19.01 -12.21 5.41
CA ILE A 707 19.34 -12.67 6.76
C ILE A 707 20.43 -13.73 6.64
N ILE A 708 21.63 -13.44 7.12
CA ILE A 708 22.74 -14.38 7.15
C ILE A 708 22.73 -15.10 8.49
N VAL A 709 22.78 -16.42 8.45
CA VAL A 709 22.73 -17.28 9.62
C VAL A 709 24.09 -17.92 9.84
N TYR A 710 24.64 -17.77 11.04
CA TYR A 710 25.74 -18.58 11.53
C TYR A 710 25.20 -19.57 12.57
N ASP A 711 25.49 -20.86 12.42
CA ASP A 711 25.20 -21.87 13.45
C ASP A 711 26.50 -22.42 14.02
N ASN A 712 26.67 -22.26 15.34
CA ASN A 712 27.91 -22.62 16.02
C ASN A 712 28.13 -24.14 16.12
N VAL A 713 27.06 -24.94 16.15
CA VAL A 713 27.17 -26.40 16.18
C VAL A 713 27.57 -26.91 14.79
N LYS A 714 26.94 -26.36 13.74
CA LYS A 714 27.25 -26.71 12.34
C LYS A 714 28.55 -26.08 11.84
N LYS A 715 29.06 -25.05 12.52
CA LYS A 715 30.21 -24.23 12.11
C LYS A 715 30.10 -23.75 10.66
N SER A 716 28.89 -23.38 10.26
CA SER A 716 28.55 -23.09 8.87
C SER A 716 27.69 -21.84 8.79
N PHE A 717 27.76 -21.18 7.64
CA PHE A 717 26.90 -20.08 7.28
C PHE A 717 25.96 -20.47 6.13
N TRP A 718 24.81 -19.82 6.10
CA TRP A 718 23.90 -19.77 4.95
C TRP A 718 23.14 -18.45 5.05
N TYR A 719 22.38 -18.11 4.02
CA TYR A 719 21.59 -16.88 4.02
C TYR A 719 20.17 -17.15 3.53
N PHE A 720 19.25 -16.31 3.95
CA PHE A 720 17.90 -16.25 3.41
C PHE A 720 17.71 -14.95 2.64
N GLN A 721 16.99 -15.05 1.53
CA GLN A 721 16.43 -13.97 0.74
C GLN A 721 14.93 -14.19 0.62
N HIS A 722 14.17 -13.15 0.89
CA HIS A 722 12.72 -13.20 0.82
C HIS A 722 12.20 -11.82 0.43
N GLU A 723 11.07 -11.74 -0.28
CA GLU A 723 10.52 -10.45 -0.74
C GLU A 723 10.23 -9.49 0.43
N THR A 724 9.97 -10.04 1.61
CA THR A 724 9.76 -9.27 2.85
C THR A 724 11.02 -8.62 3.42
N PHE A 725 12.20 -8.92 2.87
CA PHE A 725 13.45 -8.31 3.29
C PHE A 725 13.82 -7.09 2.46
N PHE A 726 13.07 -6.79 1.40
CA PHE A 726 13.35 -5.66 0.52
C PHE A 726 12.75 -4.36 1.06
N PRO A 727 13.23 -3.19 0.59
CA PRO A 727 12.56 -1.92 0.80
C PRO A 727 11.10 -1.99 0.34
N ASN A 728 10.20 -1.33 1.07
CA ASN A 728 8.75 -1.39 0.84
C ASN A 728 8.20 -2.82 0.83
N ALA A 729 8.74 -3.73 1.66
CA ALA A 729 8.29 -5.12 1.79
C ALA A 729 6.78 -5.29 2.02
N GLU A 730 6.13 -4.30 2.64
CA GLU A 730 4.68 -4.25 2.77
C GLU A 730 3.99 -4.24 1.41
N GLY A 731 4.62 -3.71 0.36
CA GLY A 731 4.18 -3.75 -1.03
C GLY A 731 3.99 -5.16 -1.59
N PHE A 732 4.60 -6.18 -0.97
CA PHE A 732 4.30 -7.58 -1.26
C PHE A 732 2.90 -8.00 -0.76
N PHE A 733 2.43 -7.41 0.33
CA PHE A 733 1.16 -7.76 0.97
C PHE A 733 0.05 -6.70 0.80
N ILE A 734 0.40 -5.41 0.62
CA ILE A 734 -0.50 -4.22 0.62
C ILE A 734 0.15 -3.03 -0.14
N ASP A 735 -0.59 -2.32 -0.99
CA ASP A 735 -0.05 -1.19 -1.77
C ASP A 735 -0.34 0.21 -1.18
N ASN A 736 0.54 0.71 -0.30
CA ASN A 736 0.83 2.13 0.00
C ASN A 736 1.83 2.24 1.19
N PRO A 737 2.49 3.40 1.43
CA PRO A 737 3.10 4.41 0.54
C PRO A 737 4.58 4.09 0.26
N THR A 738 5.05 4.37 -0.96
CA THR A 738 6.50 4.37 -1.26
C THR A 738 7.18 5.51 -0.52
N LEU A 739 8.24 5.21 0.23
CA LEU A 739 9.18 6.22 0.70
C LEU A 739 9.75 7.00 -0.51
N PRO A 740 10.07 8.30 -0.37
CA PRO A 740 10.71 9.07 -1.43
C PRO A 740 11.96 8.35 -1.97
N ASP A 741 12.20 8.46 -3.28
CA ASP A 741 13.21 7.73 -4.11
C ASP A 741 14.68 7.70 -3.62
N ASN A 742 14.99 8.22 -2.42
CA ASN A 742 16.37 8.37 -1.92
C ASN A 742 16.73 7.48 -0.73
N TYR A 743 15.88 6.54 -0.30
CA TYR A 743 16.21 5.62 0.80
C TYR A 743 15.61 4.22 0.59
N GLY A 744 16.40 3.31 0.01
CA GLY A 744 16.05 1.91 -0.23
C GLY A 744 16.76 0.95 0.73
N PHE A 745 16.49 1.03 2.03
CA PHE A 745 17.03 0.08 3.01
C PHE A 745 16.11 -1.13 3.15
N GLY A 746 16.63 -2.32 2.87
CA GLY A 746 15.99 -3.61 3.14
C GLY A 746 15.93 -3.95 4.62
N ILE A 747 15.92 -5.24 4.94
CA ILE A 747 15.80 -5.75 6.31
C ILE A 747 16.84 -5.11 7.24
N MET A 748 16.35 -4.48 8.33
CA MET A 748 17.20 -3.78 9.29
C MET A 748 17.05 -4.31 10.71
N GLY A 749 15.82 -4.36 11.21
CA GLY A 749 15.52 -4.79 12.58
C GLY A 749 15.25 -6.28 12.66
N ILE A 750 15.81 -6.97 13.65
CA ILE A 750 15.49 -8.36 13.99
C ILE A 750 15.50 -8.58 15.52
N LYS A 751 14.47 -9.25 16.05
CA LYS A 751 14.39 -9.67 17.47
C LYS A 751 13.71 -11.03 17.64
N LEU A 752 14.16 -11.77 18.64
CA LEU A 752 13.62 -13.08 18.98
C LEU A 752 12.54 -12.96 20.05
N GLY A 753 11.42 -13.64 19.80
CA GLY A 753 10.33 -13.81 20.74
C GLY A 753 10.64 -14.85 21.82
N ARG A 754 9.61 -15.18 22.60
CA ARG A 754 9.68 -16.31 23.53
C ARG A 754 9.86 -17.64 22.78
N PRO A 755 10.44 -18.67 23.42
CA PRO A 755 10.37 -20.03 22.90
C PRO A 755 8.91 -20.50 22.80
N ASN A 756 8.55 -21.05 21.64
CA ASN A 756 7.29 -21.74 21.38
C ASN A 756 7.48 -23.26 21.61
N ASP A 757 6.72 -24.10 20.88
CA ASP A 757 6.93 -25.55 20.84
C ASP A 757 8.40 -25.88 20.57
N TYR A 758 9.06 -26.56 21.52
CA TYR A 758 10.33 -27.30 21.40
C TYR A 758 11.37 -26.72 20.41
N PRO A 759 12.61 -26.45 20.87
CA PRO A 759 13.17 -25.16 21.28
C PRO A 759 13.24 -24.08 20.17
N PHE A 760 12.14 -23.79 19.45
CA PHE A 760 12.11 -22.73 18.44
C PHE A 760 11.47 -21.45 18.98
N LYS A 761 11.98 -20.30 18.58
CA LYS A 761 11.44 -18.96 18.86
C LYS A 761 10.84 -18.34 17.61
N ASP A 762 9.87 -17.45 17.83
CA ASP A 762 9.42 -16.49 16.84
C ASP A 762 10.53 -15.46 16.54
N VAL A 763 10.58 -15.01 15.30
CA VAL A 763 11.57 -14.02 14.83
C VAL A 763 10.80 -12.85 14.24
N TYR A 764 10.79 -11.72 14.95
CA TYR A 764 10.17 -10.49 14.50
C TYR A 764 11.19 -9.65 13.76
N TYR A 765 10.85 -9.12 12.59
CA TYR A 765 11.76 -8.31 11.81
C TYR A 765 11.06 -7.20 11.04
N SER A 766 11.82 -6.17 10.67
CA SER A 766 11.34 -5.00 9.93
C SER A 766 12.39 -4.49 8.94
N PRO A 767 12.01 -4.22 7.68
CA PRO A 767 12.85 -3.47 6.76
C PRO A 767 12.95 -1.99 7.11
N GLY A 768 14.13 -1.42 6.88
CA GLY A 768 14.46 -0.03 7.16
C GLY A 768 13.65 0.96 6.35
N SER A 769 13.21 0.56 5.16
CA SER A 769 12.32 1.33 4.30
C SER A 769 10.94 0.67 4.20
N SER A 770 10.35 0.27 5.33
CA SER A 770 9.02 -0.34 5.40
C SER A 770 8.24 0.18 6.60
N TYR A 771 6.91 0.22 6.49
CA TYR A 771 6.00 0.43 7.63
C TYR A 771 5.51 -0.89 8.26
N GLY A 772 5.94 -2.02 7.73
CA GLY A 772 5.49 -3.35 8.09
C GLY A 772 6.33 -4.01 9.19
N LEU A 773 5.66 -4.74 10.07
CA LEU A 773 6.29 -5.71 10.95
C LEU A 773 5.99 -7.12 10.45
N PHE A 774 7.03 -7.96 10.40
CA PHE A 774 6.95 -9.31 9.88
C PHE A 774 7.42 -10.32 10.93
N LYS A 775 7.08 -11.58 10.68
CA LYS A 775 7.35 -12.70 11.58
C LYS A 775 7.79 -13.93 10.78
N THR A 776 8.80 -14.61 11.29
CA THR A 776 9.14 -15.99 10.88
C THR A 776 9.50 -16.81 12.11
N SER A 777 10.15 -17.95 11.95
CA SER A 777 10.59 -18.81 13.05
C SER A 777 12.06 -19.20 12.91
N THR A 778 12.73 -19.33 14.06
CA THR A 778 14.05 -19.98 14.14
C THR A 778 14.03 -21.44 13.66
N ALA A 779 12.85 -22.07 13.54
CA ALA A 779 12.71 -23.38 12.90
C ALA A 779 13.08 -23.32 11.42
N ILE A 780 12.62 -22.25 10.75
CA ILE A 780 12.91 -21.98 9.35
C ILE A 780 14.35 -21.54 9.19
N LEU A 781 14.76 -20.50 9.94
CA LEU A 781 16.10 -19.91 9.79
C LEU A 781 17.24 -20.87 10.17
N ARG A 782 17.01 -21.87 11.05
CA ARG A 782 18.05 -22.85 11.42
C ARG A 782 18.15 -24.04 10.46
N ASP A 783 17.16 -24.25 9.61
CA ASP A 783 17.17 -25.31 8.60
C ASP A 783 17.83 -24.80 7.31
N TYR A 784 19.11 -25.11 7.16
CA TYR A 784 19.90 -24.69 6.00
C TYR A 784 19.38 -25.26 4.66
N ILE A 785 18.57 -26.33 4.67
CA ILE A 785 17.97 -26.89 3.46
C ILE A 785 16.92 -25.95 2.87
N LEU A 786 16.30 -25.12 3.71
CA LEU A 786 15.31 -24.13 3.28
C LEU A 786 15.97 -22.88 2.71
N ALA A 787 17.29 -22.71 2.82
CA ALA A 787 18.03 -21.59 2.23
C ALA A 787 18.18 -21.75 0.70
N PRO A 788 18.08 -20.67 -0.10
CA PRO A 788 17.97 -19.28 0.32
C PRO A 788 16.54 -18.83 0.68
N GLY A 789 15.56 -19.73 0.68
CA GLY A 789 14.15 -19.43 0.90
C GLY A 789 13.33 -19.57 -0.38
N ASP A 790 12.01 -19.66 -0.22
CA ASP A 790 11.04 -19.52 -1.31
C ASP A 790 10.34 -18.16 -1.13
N PRO A 791 10.42 -17.23 -2.10
CA PRO A 791 9.82 -15.89 -2.01
C PRO A 791 8.29 -15.91 -1.88
N THR A 792 7.65 -17.05 -2.13
CA THR A 792 6.21 -17.25 -2.00
C THR A 792 5.82 -18.06 -0.77
N SER A 793 6.78 -18.40 0.10
CA SER A 793 6.52 -19.21 1.28
C SER A 793 5.64 -18.47 2.29
N MET A 794 4.74 -19.21 2.92
CA MET A 794 3.98 -18.73 4.09
C MET A 794 4.82 -18.72 5.39
N ASP A 795 6.08 -19.13 5.32
CA ASP A 795 7.02 -19.14 6.46
C ASP A 795 7.41 -17.74 6.96
N PHE A 796 7.13 -16.71 6.15
CA PHE A 796 7.38 -15.30 6.43
C PHE A 796 6.05 -14.54 6.41
N GLU A 797 5.51 -14.29 7.60
CA GLU A 797 4.19 -13.72 7.84
C GLU A 797 4.26 -12.19 8.01
N PHE A 798 3.30 -11.47 7.41
CA PHE A 798 3.07 -10.06 7.71
C PHE A 798 2.12 -9.91 8.91
N LEU A 799 2.59 -9.24 9.96
CA LEU A 799 1.82 -9.06 11.20
C LEU A 799 0.88 -7.84 11.14
N GLY A 800 1.27 -6.81 10.40
CA GLY A 800 0.56 -5.54 10.34
C GLY A 800 1.49 -4.34 10.32
N TYR A 801 0.92 -3.15 10.51
CA TYR A 801 1.65 -1.89 10.54
C TYR A 801 1.94 -1.45 11.97
N GLY A 802 3.16 -0.94 12.21
CA GLY A 802 3.50 -0.23 13.44
C GLY A 802 2.96 1.21 13.51
N GLY A 803 2.29 1.68 12.44
CA GLY A 803 1.85 3.07 12.26
C GLY A 803 2.50 3.73 11.02
N LEU A 804 2.07 4.95 10.68
CA LEU A 804 2.85 5.82 9.77
C LEU A 804 4.19 6.10 10.45
N ASP A 805 5.29 6.12 9.69
CA ASP A 805 6.65 6.41 10.21
C ASP A 805 7.23 5.34 11.15
N SER A 806 6.93 4.06 10.88
CA SER A 806 7.19 2.93 11.77
C SER A 806 8.55 2.21 11.63
N GLN A 807 9.47 2.74 10.84
CA GLN A 807 10.87 2.29 10.78
C GLN A 807 11.44 2.26 12.19
N SER A 808 11.91 1.11 12.66
CA SER A 808 12.20 0.95 14.08
C SER A 808 13.37 0.06 14.42
N ILE A 809 14.01 0.40 15.53
CA ILE A 809 14.85 -0.51 16.31
C ILE A 809 13.96 -1.07 17.41
N MET A 810 14.05 -2.38 17.62
CA MET A 810 13.12 -3.12 18.47
C MET A 810 13.82 -3.70 19.70
N ALA A 811 13.08 -3.89 20.79
CA ALA A 811 13.44 -4.75 21.90
C ALA A 811 12.23 -5.60 22.32
N TYR A 812 12.45 -6.76 22.92
CA TYR A 812 11.38 -7.69 23.25
C TYR A 812 11.54 -8.21 24.68
N ASP A 813 10.50 -8.07 25.50
CA ASP A 813 10.45 -8.67 26.83
C ASP A 813 9.73 -10.01 26.76
N ALA A 814 10.47 -11.10 26.98
CA ALA A 814 9.91 -12.45 26.90
C ALA A 814 8.94 -12.82 28.03
N VAL A 815 8.91 -12.06 29.12
CA VAL A 815 8.02 -12.32 30.25
C VAL A 815 6.63 -11.75 30.01
N THR A 816 6.53 -10.49 29.57
CA THR A 816 5.25 -9.83 29.23
C THR A 816 4.84 -10.06 27.78
N GLU A 817 5.76 -10.57 26.96
CA GLU A 817 5.62 -10.76 25.52
C GLU A 817 5.34 -9.45 24.77
N VAL A 818 5.89 -8.36 25.30
CA VAL A 818 5.77 -7.02 24.75
C VAL A 818 6.98 -6.71 23.86
N LEU A 819 6.68 -6.32 22.63
CA LEU A 819 7.65 -5.73 21.71
C LEU A 819 7.63 -4.21 21.90
N PHE A 820 8.80 -3.63 22.15
CA PHE A 820 9.05 -2.20 22.19
C PHE A 820 9.74 -1.77 20.91
N PHE A 821 9.41 -0.59 20.42
CA PHE A 821 10.04 -0.04 19.22
C PHE A 821 10.23 1.46 19.36
N ILE A 822 11.43 1.92 19.00
CA ILE A 822 11.69 3.34 18.76
C ILE A 822 11.52 3.58 17.27
N HIS A 823 10.55 4.42 16.94
CA HIS A 823 10.30 4.81 15.56
C HIS A 823 11.22 5.96 15.16
N LEU A 824 12.04 5.72 14.14
CA LEU A 824 13.12 6.59 13.68
C LEU A 824 12.62 7.84 12.95
N LEU A 825 11.37 7.83 12.46
CA LEU A 825 10.76 8.95 11.74
C LEU A 825 9.76 9.72 12.60
N SER A 826 8.91 9.02 13.38
CA SER A 826 7.96 9.68 14.28
C SER A 826 8.56 10.08 15.62
N ASN A 827 9.79 9.64 15.93
CA ASN A 827 10.47 9.89 17.18
C ASN A 827 9.62 9.50 18.41
N THR A 828 9.00 8.32 18.35
CA THR A 828 8.17 7.80 19.44
C THR A 828 8.72 6.48 19.96
N LEU A 829 8.63 6.29 21.28
CA LEU A 829 8.79 4.96 21.90
C LEU A 829 7.40 4.38 22.05
N GLN A 830 7.17 3.21 21.48
CA GLN A 830 5.89 2.54 21.52
C GLN A 830 6.03 1.10 21.99
N CYS A 831 4.91 0.51 22.40
CA CYS A 831 4.83 -0.90 22.74
C CYS A 831 3.64 -1.58 22.05
N TRP A 832 3.76 -2.90 21.90
CA TRP A 832 2.70 -3.79 21.47
C TRP A 832 2.85 -5.15 22.15
N ASN A 833 1.75 -5.70 22.69
CA ASN A 833 1.76 -7.06 23.22
C ASN A 833 1.52 -8.08 22.08
N THR A 834 2.45 -9.00 21.88
CA THR A 834 2.41 -9.97 20.77
C THR A 834 1.28 -11.00 20.87
N ASN A 835 0.58 -11.08 22.00
CA ASN A 835 -0.61 -11.92 22.17
C ASN A 835 -1.90 -11.32 21.59
N VAL A 836 -1.89 -10.05 21.16
CA VAL A 836 -3.03 -9.39 20.51
C VAL A 836 -2.68 -8.97 19.09
N PRO A 837 -3.65 -8.91 18.14
CA PRO A 837 -3.35 -8.50 16.78
C PRO A 837 -2.69 -7.12 16.70
N LEU A 838 -1.68 -6.95 15.84
CA LEU A 838 -1.03 -5.67 15.62
C LEU A 838 -2.01 -4.71 14.90
N SER A 839 -2.44 -3.66 15.60
CA SER A 839 -3.36 -2.63 15.08
C SER A 839 -3.19 -1.33 15.86
N GLU A 840 -3.62 -0.20 15.30
CA GLU A 840 -3.54 1.11 15.96
C GLU A 840 -4.18 1.15 17.36
N ASN A 841 -5.16 0.28 17.66
CA ASN A 841 -5.80 0.21 18.97
C ASN A 841 -4.99 -0.56 20.03
N ASN A 842 -4.07 -1.42 19.59
CA ASN A 842 -3.28 -2.31 20.45
C ASN A 842 -1.82 -1.86 20.57
N VAL A 843 -1.46 -0.79 19.87
CA VAL A 843 -0.16 -0.12 19.96
C VAL A 843 -0.30 1.11 20.83
N VAL A 844 0.60 1.28 21.78
CA VAL A 844 0.57 2.42 22.72
C VAL A 844 1.85 3.22 22.60
N THR A 845 1.72 4.53 22.39
CA THR A 845 2.83 5.47 22.50
C THR A 845 3.15 5.72 23.98
N LEU A 846 4.35 5.34 24.40
CA LEU A 846 4.86 5.50 25.76
C LEU A 846 5.61 6.83 25.93
N PHE A 847 6.33 7.29 24.89
CA PHE A 847 6.98 8.61 24.81
C PHE A 847 6.74 9.25 23.44
N GLY A 848 6.40 10.54 23.44
CA GLY A 848 5.99 11.30 22.25
C GLY A 848 6.91 12.43 21.79
N ASP A 849 8.05 12.64 22.46
CA ASP A 849 8.98 13.75 22.19
C ASP A 849 10.45 13.25 22.19
N LEU A 850 10.77 12.19 21.44
CA LEU A 850 12.17 11.78 21.28
C LEU A 850 12.88 12.72 20.28
N GLU A 851 14.18 12.93 20.45
CA GLU A 851 14.99 13.68 19.48
C GLU A 851 15.41 12.77 18.31
N TYR A 852 16.19 11.71 18.61
CA TYR A 852 16.51 10.61 17.69
C TYR A 852 16.98 9.39 18.49
N GLY A 853 16.57 8.18 18.12
CA GLY A 853 16.96 6.93 18.81
C GLY A 853 18.15 6.24 18.17
N ALA A 854 19.21 6.00 18.95
CA ALA A 854 20.38 5.25 18.49
C ALA A 854 20.21 3.73 18.69
N ASP A 855 19.75 3.30 19.85
CA ASP A 855 19.57 1.88 20.18
C ASP A 855 18.60 1.66 21.35
N ILE A 856 18.04 0.46 21.45
CA ILE A 856 17.12 0.02 22.52
C ILE A 856 17.38 -1.44 22.92
N VAL A 857 17.53 -1.68 24.21
CA VAL A 857 17.81 -3.01 24.77
C VAL A 857 16.97 -3.27 26.02
N ILE A 858 16.80 -4.55 26.34
CA ILE A 858 16.24 -4.99 27.61
C ILE A 858 17.32 -5.78 28.34
N ASP A 859 17.67 -5.32 29.54
CA ASP A 859 18.68 -5.98 30.37
C ASP A 859 18.10 -7.23 31.07
N GLY A 860 18.94 -8.04 31.70
CA GLY A 860 18.50 -9.25 32.39
C GLY A 860 17.72 -8.98 33.69
N ASN A 861 17.69 -7.73 34.16
CA ASN A 861 16.82 -7.27 35.24
C ASN A 861 15.45 -6.77 34.74
N ARG A 862 15.17 -6.90 33.44
CA ARG A 862 13.95 -6.43 32.76
C ARG A 862 13.76 -4.91 32.87
N ASN A 863 14.84 -4.15 32.78
CA ASN A 863 14.77 -2.73 32.47
C ASN A 863 14.90 -2.52 30.97
N LEU A 864 14.00 -1.69 30.44
CA LEU A 864 14.12 -1.11 29.12
C LEU A 864 15.13 0.03 29.18
N GLN A 865 16.20 -0.08 28.40
CA GLN A 865 17.22 0.95 28.26
C GLN A 865 17.25 1.43 26.81
N PHE A 866 17.38 2.74 26.59
CA PHE A 866 17.45 3.31 25.25
C PHE A 866 18.34 4.54 25.21
N LEU A 867 19.12 4.66 24.14
CA LEU A 867 20.05 5.76 23.89
C LEU A 867 19.46 6.73 22.88
N LEU A 868 19.37 8.01 23.24
CA LEU A 868 18.90 9.10 22.38
C LEU A 868 19.99 10.14 22.12
N TYR A 869 19.86 10.91 21.05
CA TYR A 869 20.66 12.13 20.83
C TYR A 869 19.94 13.21 20.01
N ASP A 870 20.33 14.48 20.23
CA ASP A 870 19.80 15.64 19.51
C ASP A 870 20.43 15.80 18.11
N GLY A 871 19.93 15.07 17.11
CA GLY A 871 20.45 15.14 15.74
C GLY A 871 19.46 14.67 14.67
N ARG A 872 19.91 14.61 13.41
CA ARG A 872 19.11 14.07 12.28
C ARG A 872 19.86 12.96 11.55
N GLY A 873 19.12 11.90 11.23
CA GLY A 873 19.56 10.79 10.37
C GLY A 873 20.02 9.56 11.14
N LEU A 874 20.09 8.39 10.48
CA LEU A 874 20.56 7.15 11.09
C LEU A 874 22.03 7.30 11.55
N PRO A 875 22.39 6.93 12.81
CA PRO A 875 23.70 7.19 13.44
C PRO A 875 24.95 6.73 12.69
N TYR A 876 24.81 5.96 11.60
CA TYR A 876 25.93 5.39 10.85
C TYR A 876 25.78 5.51 9.31
N PHE A 877 24.63 5.99 8.79
CA PHE A 877 24.44 6.18 7.34
C PHE A 877 24.46 7.66 6.91
N GLN A 878 23.87 8.56 7.70
CA GLN A 878 23.77 9.99 7.38
C GLN A 878 23.70 10.83 8.65
N THR A 879 24.80 10.90 9.41
CA THR A 879 24.86 11.77 10.59
C THR A 879 25.22 13.19 10.19
N ASN A 880 24.27 14.12 10.30
CA ASN A 880 24.57 15.54 10.44
C ASN A 880 24.48 15.88 11.93
N LYS A 881 25.62 15.85 12.63
CA LYS A 881 25.71 16.30 14.02
C LYS A 881 25.44 17.82 14.06
N SER A 882 24.66 18.26 15.03
CA SER A 882 24.53 19.69 15.32
C SER A 882 25.55 20.08 16.39
N ASP A 883 26.04 21.33 16.37
CA ASP A 883 27.09 21.79 17.30
C ASP A 883 26.71 21.67 18.80
N ASN A 884 25.44 21.39 19.13
CA ASN A 884 24.91 21.31 20.50
C ASN A 884 24.27 19.95 20.85
N SER A 885 24.58 18.87 20.13
CA SER A 885 23.93 17.57 20.35
C SER A 885 24.24 16.97 21.73
N ILE A 886 23.22 16.61 22.52
CA ILE A 886 23.36 15.88 23.79
C ILE A 886 22.94 14.42 23.58
N TYR A 887 23.72 13.48 24.09
CA TYR A 887 23.41 12.04 24.12
C TYR A 887 22.90 11.64 25.50
N GLN A 888 21.82 10.86 25.56
CA GLN A 888 21.21 10.46 26.83
C GLN A 888 20.84 8.99 26.83
N LEU A 889 21.37 8.25 27.81
CA LEU A 889 20.98 6.88 28.08
C LEU A 889 19.89 6.87 29.14
N TYR A 890 18.72 6.35 28.79
CA TYR A 890 17.57 6.21 29.68
C TYR A 890 17.40 4.78 30.18
N CYS A 891 16.76 4.63 31.33
CA CYS A 891 16.41 3.34 31.92
C CYS A 891 15.07 3.41 32.66
N VAL A 892 14.25 2.39 32.45
CA VAL A 892 12.93 2.24 33.06
C VAL A 892 12.53 0.76 33.21
N PRO A 893 11.94 0.34 34.34
CA PRO A 893 11.43 -1.03 34.47
C PRO A 893 10.30 -1.32 33.47
N VAL A 894 10.35 -2.47 32.80
CA VAL A 894 9.35 -2.88 31.79
C VAL A 894 7.94 -2.89 32.38
N ASP A 895 7.74 -3.56 33.52
CA ASP A 895 6.41 -3.66 34.14
C ASP A 895 5.86 -2.29 34.56
N GLY A 896 6.74 -1.34 34.87
CA GLY A 896 6.35 0.02 35.22
C GLY A 896 5.86 0.82 34.03
N ILE A 897 6.58 0.76 32.89
CA ILE A 897 6.28 1.59 31.72
C ILE A 897 5.04 1.12 30.94
N ILE A 898 4.73 -0.18 30.96
CA ILE A 898 3.53 -0.71 30.27
C ILE A 898 2.27 -0.67 31.13
N LYS A 899 2.41 -0.43 32.44
CA LYS A 899 1.30 -0.52 33.40
C LYS A 899 0.12 0.35 32.98
N ASP A 900 -1.08 -0.19 33.12
CA ASP A 900 -2.34 0.50 32.79
C ASP A 900 -2.44 0.93 31.30
N THR A 901 -1.66 0.31 30.43
CA THR A 901 -1.72 0.48 28.96
C THR A 901 -2.27 -0.77 28.27
N ALA A 902 -2.62 -0.67 26.98
CA ALA A 902 -3.04 -1.83 26.18
C ALA A 902 -1.92 -2.88 25.98
N CYS A 903 -0.67 -2.56 26.31
CA CYS A 903 0.45 -3.52 26.28
C CYS A 903 0.51 -4.42 27.53
N ASP A 904 -0.13 -4.01 28.63
CA ASP A 904 -0.21 -4.76 29.88
C ASP A 904 -1.47 -5.63 29.94
N LEU A 905 -1.31 -6.90 29.59
CA LEU A 905 -2.40 -7.89 29.64
C LEU A 905 -2.58 -8.53 31.03
N SER A 906 -1.78 -8.17 32.04
CA SER A 906 -1.83 -8.82 33.37
C SER A 906 -3.09 -8.48 34.18
N ASN A 907 -3.86 -7.47 33.74
CA ASN A 907 -5.08 -6.98 34.37
C ASN A 907 -6.37 -7.28 33.57
N ILE A 908 -6.27 -8.06 32.49
CA ILE A 908 -7.39 -8.51 31.63
C ILE A 908 -7.57 -10.02 31.83
#